data_AF-A0A1I0XG22-F1
#
_entry.id   AF-A0A1I0XG22-F1
#
_cell.length_a   1.000
_cell.length_b   1.000
_cell.length_c   1.000
_cell.angle_alpha   90.00
_cell.angle_beta   90.00
_cell.angle_gamma   90.00
#
_symmetry.space_group_name_H-M   'P 1'
#
loop_
_entity.id
_entity.type
_entity.pdbx_description
1 polymer ?
#
loop_
_entity_poly.entity_id
_entity_poly.type
_entity_poly.pdbx_seq_one_letter_code
_entity_poly.pdbx_strand_id
1 'polypeptide(L)'
;MTIIKKGLIPFIMVMSFLLALSPLSVSAEIGSKTLDMPEETLTTGFEDRDGDGWTTLEEEAAFLEELAEMSDRVSYTQVGTSVEGRPIRLVRVGFPEPPSDEDIAAGNNILIMGTPHGNEPAGREMTLELMRDLAFTENDELIGQLREATILFVPTPNPDGRGANTRGNAWGVDNNRDHLNLDTPEMETVADILNEFQPDITVDAHERPSATGNPDIEMLWPRNLNVDEELRELNKELVQDYMRPDVEEAGFSTGLYGSPGGAGGGDERILRNMLGLRNGLGILTESAGSQEPLDRVDMQREAADSILRFYRERFDDVTELVDEAPERQAEVGSDPSEPFYLDGADNWDPTIVLDPKACGYLINSSQAKEINRHIDLFSLQTEQVSENGVFVAMNQPMMTVVPFLLDEQANYNEVNGLPLGNCLNPGEVEPPLGVPSLANLKILADRFEADGEFANDEAARAVNLHLTAVSQFEEQGETEKVVKHLDGLLDLLEHQRENELLSEEAYNLIEPQADSYMKDLQYAFYQGFVEEDGNSWDSSDFVNLHSWPTNPDGATYTIQDNTGQVDLDNRQQGNGSAFGRITPDMEETENSELLVRFKADETGNNQRLRLWLQSDAFSSGSSMPVNGYGIEMNLNTDELILRGRYDSSSTNFDRIDANMSDEWHWVRLRKQDDELKVRLWKDDMEEPDDWDMVHTLSPDEYLPNHSGRALLSVINFDYDSSNIFNFDEIIVDDLDQSINN
;
A
#
# COMPACT_ATOMS: atom_id res chain seq x y z
N MET A 1 -16.72 82.95 27.16
CA MET A 1 -16.59 82.45 28.53
C MET A 1 -17.96 82.22 29.14
N THR A 2 -18.42 81.04 29.53
CA THR A 2 -18.27 79.65 29.09
C THR A 2 -19.30 78.91 29.95
N ILE A 3 -20.17 78.14 29.28
CA ILE A 3 -20.94 76.97 29.75
C ILE A 3 -21.92 77.17 30.91
N ILE A 4 -23.21 76.97 30.61
CA ILE A 4 -24.15 75.97 31.19
C ILE A 4 -25.39 76.03 30.27
N LYS A 5 -25.96 74.88 29.88
CA LYS A 5 -27.40 74.56 30.04
C LYS A 5 -27.81 73.29 29.27
N LYS A 6 -28.19 72.28 30.04
CA LYS A 6 -29.31 71.38 29.70
C LYS A 6 -30.63 72.12 29.94
N GLY A 7 -31.65 71.82 29.15
CA GLY A 7 -33.02 72.26 29.38
C GLY A 7 -33.97 71.74 28.28
N LEU A 8 -35.02 71.05 28.71
CA LEU A 8 -35.95 70.21 27.96
C LEU A 8 -37.24 71.00 27.57
N ILE A 9 -38.13 70.38 26.75
CA ILE A 9 -39.61 70.58 26.60
C ILE A 9 -40.10 71.65 25.57
N PRO A 10 -41.25 71.52 24.83
CA PRO A 10 -41.85 70.41 24.04
C PRO A 10 -42.49 70.83 22.66
N PHE A 11 -43.05 69.83 21.95
CA PHE A 11 -44.26 69.83 21.07
C PHE A 11 -44.36 70.78 19.84
N ILE A 12 -44.54 70.21 18.63
CA ILE A 12 -45.70 70.38 17.70
C ILE A 12 -45.41 69.72 16.31
N MET A 13 -46.22 68.70 16.00
CA MET A 13 -46.98 68.45 14.76
C MET A 13 -46.29 68.36 13.36
N VAL A 14 -46.28 67.12 12.85
CA VAL A 14 -46.72 66.64 11.51
C VAL A 14 -46.29 67.44 10.27
N MET A 15 -45.50 66.80 9.39
CA MET A 15 -45.90 66.60 7.98
C MET A 15 -45.01 65.55 7.30
N SER A 16 -45.63 64.45 6.88
CA SER A 16 -45.05 63.47 5.96
C SER A 16 -44.92 64.10 4.57
N PHE A 17 -43.73 64.06 3.99
CA PHE A 17 -43.51 64.17 2.55
C PHE A 17 -42.49 63.10 2.15
N LEU A 18 -42.98 62.07 1.47
CA LEU A 18 -42.14 61.17 0.67
C LEU A 18 -41.52 62.01 -0.45
N LEU A 19 -40.19 62.06 -0.48
CA LEU A 19 -39.41 62.43 -1.64
C LEU A 19 -38.39 61.31 -1.86
N ALA A 20 -38.67 60.50 -2.89
CA ALA A 20 -37.73 59.54 -3.42
C ALA A 20 -36.49 60.30 -3.91
N LEU A 21 -35.39 60.10 -3.20
CA LEU A 21 -34.04 60.46 -3.63
C LEU A 21 -33.30 59.14 -3.79
N SER A 22 -33.11 58.74 -5.04
CA SER A 22 -32.17 57.70 -5.44
C SER A 22 -30.77 58.16 -5.03
N PRO A 23 -30.03 57.42 -4.18
CA PRO A 23 -28.60 57.63 -4.08
C PRO A 23 -27.95 57.03 -5.33
N LEU A 24 -27.17 57.84 -6.04
CA LEU A 24 -26.12 57.31 -6.90
C LEU A 24 -25.18 56.50 -6.01
N SER A 25 -25.21 55.18 -6.17
CA SER A 25 -24.13 54.31 -5.70
C SER A 25 -22.95 54.55 -6.63
N VAL A 26 -21.88 55.14 -6.11
CA VAL A 26 -20.56 55.00 -6.72
C VAL A 26 -20.10 53.59 -6.35
N SER A 27 -20.12 52.66 -7.31
CA SER A 27 -19.39 51.41 -7.18
C SER A 27 -17.90 51.73 -7.18
N ALA A 28 -17.21 51.34 -6.10
CA ALA A 28 -15.78 51.09 -6.18
C ALA A 28 -15.66 49.59 -6.54
N GLU A 29 -15.44 49.31 -7.81
CA GLU A 29 -14.93 48.01 -8.25
C GLU A 29 -13.52 47.86 -7.67
N ILE A 30 -13.37 46.90 -6.76
CA ILE A 30 -12.07 46.31 -6.45
C ILE A 30 -11.80 45.41 -7.65
N GLY A 31 -10.98 45.89 -8.59
CA GLY A 31 -10.56 45.10 -9.73
C GLY A 31 -9.68 43.94 -9.24
N SER A 32 -10.23 42.74 -9.26
CA SER A 32 -9.43 41.53 -9.46
C SER A 32 -8.61 41.74 -10.74
N LYS A 33 -7.29 41.56 -10.65
CA LYS A 33 -6.44 41.44 -11.83
C LYS A 33 -6.70 40.05 -12.40
N THR A 34 -7.80 39.90 -13.13
CA THR A 34 -7.96 38.79 -14.07
C THR A 34 -6.89 38.94 -15.14
N LEU A 35 -5.99 37.95 -15.22
CA LEU A 35 -5.12 37.75 -16.37
C LEU A 35 -6.01 37.68 -17.62
N ASP A 36 -5.66 38.44 -18.66
CA ASP A 36 -6.42 38.54 -19.90
C ASP A 36 -6.17 37.23 -20.69
N MET A 37 -6.99 36.20 -20.42
CA MET A 37 -6.84 34.88 -21.05
C MET A 37 -7.54 34.82 -22.43
N PRO A 38 -6.97 34.07 -23.41
CA PRO A 38 -7.54 33.95 -24.76
C PRO A 38 -8.95 33.30 -24.77
N GLU A 39 -9.75 33.58 -25.81
CA GLU A 39 -11.20 33.28 -25.91
C GLU A 39 -11.62 31.79 -25.91
N GLU A 40 -10.69 30.83 -25.86
CA GLU A 40 -10.98 29.39 -25.63
C GLU A 40 -9.90 28.81 -24.71
N THR A 41 -10.04 29.01 -23.40
CA THR A 41 -9.22 28.32 -22.40
C THR A 41 -9.78 26.94 -22.16
N LEU A 42 -8.96 25.90 -22.29
CA LEU A 42 -9.31 24.54 -21.87
C LEU A 42 -9.76 24.55 -20.40
N THR A 43 -10.95 24.06 -20.11
CA THR A 43 -11.50 23.99 -18.76
C THR A 43 -11.61 22.56 -18.27
N THR A 44 -11.51 22.37 -16.96
CA THR A 44 -11.78 21.09 -16.30
C THR A 44 -13.29 20.86 -16.16
N GLY A 45 -13.68 19.60 -15.92
CA GLY A 45 -15.08 19.28 -15.61
C GLY A 45 -15.58 19.94 -14.31
N PHE A 46 -14.66 20.26 -13.40
CA PHE A 46 -14.92 21.02 -12.19
C PHE A 46 -15.26 22.49 -12.48
N GLU A 47 -14.45 23.15 -13.31
CA GLU A 47 -14.67 24.54 -13.74
C GLU A 47 -15.95 24.68 -14.57
N ASP A 48 -16.23 23.73 -15.47
CA ASP A 48 -17.45 23.72 -16.30
C ASP A 48 -18.74 23.65 -15.48
N ARG A 49 -18.64 23.19 -14.23
CA ARG A 49 -19.74 23.04 -13.29
C ARG A 49 -19.74 24.08 -12.19
N ASP A 50 -18.88 25.11 -12.26
CA ASP A 50 -18.73 26.12 -11.20
C ASP A 50 -18.53 25.49 -9.80
N GLY A 51 -17.84 24.35 -9.73
CA GLY A 51 -17.60 23.60 -8.48
C GLY A 51 -18.75 22.72 -7.98
N ASP A 52 -19.90 22.65 -8.68
CA ASP A 52 -21.04 21.78 -8.31
C ASP A 52 -20.79 20.28 -8.61
N GLY A 53 -19.61 19.91 -9.12
CA GLY A 53 -19.18 18.53 -9.31
C GLY A 53 -17.72 18.43 -9.72
N TRP A 54 -17.04 17.36 -9.29
CA TRP A 54 -15.63 17.10 -9.61
C TRP A 54 -15.45 16.60 -11.04
N THR A 55 -14.28 16.84 -11.63
CA THR A 55 -13.87 16.26 -12.92
C THR A 55 -13.94 14.73 -12.84
N THR A 56 -14.52 14.03 -13.80
CA THR A 56 -14.52 12.54 -13.80
C THR A 56 -13.18 11.98 -14.26
N LEU A 57 -12.96 10.67 -14.14
CA LEU A 57 -11.73 10.03 -14.66
C LEU A 57 -11.67 10.11 -16.19
N GLU A 58 -12.81 10.02 -16.87
CA GLU A 58 -12.94 10.17 -18.32
C GLU A 58 -12.69 11.62 -18.76
N GLU A 59 -13.19 12.59 -18.00
CA GLU A 59 -12.97 14.01 -18.26
C GLU A 59 -11.50 14.40 -18.08
N GLU A 60 -10.82 13.87 -17.06
CA GLU A 60 -9.36 14.04 -16.93
C GLU A 60 -8.61 13.49 -18.15
N ALA A 61 -8.95 12.28 -18.59
CA ALA A 61 -8.28 11.68 -19.74
C ALA A 61 -8.44 12.55 -21.00
N ALA A 62 -9.65 13.06 -21.25
CA ALA A 62 -9.92 13.95 -22.37
C ALA A 62 -9.19 15.30 -22.22
N PHE A 63 -9.17 15.86 -21.01
CA PHE A 63 -8.46 17.10 -20.71
C PHE A 63 -6.95 16.98 -20.98
N LEU A 64 -6.31 15.90 -20.53
CA LEU A 64 -4.88 15.68 -20.76
C LEU A 64 -4.55 15.49 -22.24
N GLU A 65 -5.40 14.79 -22.99
CA GLU A 65 -5.26 14.64 -24.45
C GLU A 65 -5.34 16.00 -25.15
N GLU A 66 -6.37 16.80 -24.86
CA GLU A 66 -6.55 18.12 -25.47
C GLU A 66 -5.43 19.09 -25.07
N LEU A 67 -5.00 19.09 -23.80
CA LEU A 67 -3.91 19.94 -23.32
C LEU A 67 -2.60 19.67 -24.06
N ALA A 68 -2.25 18.39 -24.24
CA ALA A 68 -1.04 17.98 -24.95
C ALA A 68 -1.12 18.27 -26.46
N GLU A 69 -2.32 18.27 -27.07
CA GLU A 69 -2.50 18.70 -28.46
C GLU A 69 -2.37 20.22 -28.63
N MET A 70 -2.76 21.00 -27.61
CA MET A 70 -2.76 22.46 -27.66
C MET A 70 -1.41 23.10 -27.30
N SER A 71 -0.55 22.39 -26.55
CA SER A 71 0.73 22.94 -26.08
C SER A 71 1.88 21.95 -26.18
N ASP A 72 2.90 22.31 -26.98
CA ASP A 72 4.18 21.57 -27.07
C ASP A 72 4.91 21.50 -25.71
N ARG A 73 4.53 22.33 -24.73
CA ARG A 73 5.09 22.31 -23.36
C ARG A 73 4.64 21.11 -22.53
N VAL A 74 3.67 20.34 -22.99
CA VAL A 74 3.05 19.27 -22.22
C VAL A 74 3.20 17.94 -22.95
N SER A 75 3.62 16.92 -22.20
CA SER A 75 3.49 15.52 -22.62
C SER A 75 2.97 14.69 -21.45
N TYR A 76 2.34 13.56 -21.74
CA TYR A 76 1.94 12.62 -20.69
C TYR A 76 2.04 11.18 -21.16
N THR A 77 2.23 10.27 -20.21
CA THR A 77 2.27 8.83 -20.44
C THR A 77 1.50 8.10 -19.35
N GLN A 78 1.00 6.91 -19.67
CA GLN A 78 0.58 5.96 -18.65
C GLN A 78 1.83 5.27 -18.10
N VAL A 79 2.02 5.34 -16.79
CA VAL A 79 3.21 4.81 -16.09
C VAL A 79 2.89 3.58 -15.24
N GLY A 80 1.61 3.33 -14.96
CA GLY A 80 1.17 2.15 -14.23
C GLY A 80 -0.33 1.92 -14.31
N THR A 81 -0.80 0.96 -13.53
CA THR A 81 -2.23 0.65 -13.37
C THR A 81 -2.55 0.40 -11.91
N SER A 82 -3.76 0.77 -11.52
CA SER A 82 -4.36 0.41 -10.23
C SER A 82 -4.81 -1.04 -10.16
N VAL A 83 -5.29 -1.46 -9.00
CA VAL A 83 -5.87 -2.79 -8.75
C VAL A 83 -6.98 -3.15 -9.75
N GLU A 84 -7.91 -2.26 -10.07
CA GLU A 84 -8.96 -2.50 -11.07
C GLU A 84 -8.49 -2.23 -12.52
N GLY A 85 -7.18 -2.09 -12.74
CA GLY A 85 -6.58 -1.90 -14.06
C GLY A 85 -6.76 -0.49 -14.63
N ARG A 86 -7.16 0.51 -13.82
CA ARG A 86 -7.27 1.91 -14.30
C ARG A 86 -5.90 2.54 -14.44
N PRO A 87 -5.66 3.34 -15.50
CA PRO A 87 -4.34 3.91 -15.79
C PRO A 87 -3.93 4.99 -14.78
N ILE A 88 -2.67 4.92 -14.34
CA ILE A 88 -1.99 5.99 -13.61
C ILE A 88 -1.14 6.76 -14.61
N ARG A 89 -1.26 8.09 -14.63
CA ARG A 89 -0.67 8.96 -15.65
C ARG A 89 0.33 9.93 -15.05
N LEU A 90 1.50 10.02 -15.68
CA LEU A 90 2.52 11.02 -15.40
C LEU A 90 2.50 12.09 -16.50
N VAL A 91 2.33 13.35 -16.10
CA VAL A 91 2.34 14.52 -16.98
C VAL A 91 3.64 15.29 -16.75
N ARG A 92 4.29 15.73 -17.83
CA ARG A 92 5.51 16.53 -17.81
C ARG A 92 5.23 17.90 -18.43
N VAL A 93 5.59 18.95 -17.72
CA VAL A 93 5.49 20.34 -18.19
C VAL A 93 6.86 21.00 -18.19
N GLY A 94 7.32 21.45 -19.36
CA GLY A 94 8.64 22.08 -19.55
C GLY A 94 8.66 23.11 -20.67
N PHE A 95 9.80 23.77 -20.90
CA PHE A 95 9.93 24.79 -21.95
C PHE A 95 11.22 24.64 -22.79
N PRO A 96 11.16 24.75 -24.13
CA PRO A 96 9.96 24.97 -24.96
C PRO A 96 9.07 23.71 -25.10
N GLU A 97 9.67 22.54 -24.87
CA GLU A 97 9.06 21.22 -24.78
C GLU A 97 9.66 20.54 -23.54
N PRO A 98 8.97 19.60 -22.88
CA PRO A 98 9.58 18.83 -21.80
C PRO A 98 10.77 18.01 -22.34
N PRO A 99 11.90 17.89 -21.60
CA PRO A 99 13.02 17.04 -21.98
C PRO A 99 12.65 15.56 -22.01
N SER A 100 13.60 14.71 -22.44
CA SER A 100 13.43 13.26 -22.30
C SER A 100 13.43 12.84 -20.83
N ASP A 101 12.82 11.70 -20.49
CA ASP A 101 12.79 11.21 -19.10
C ASP A 101 14.21 11.03 -18.51
N GLU A 102 15.17 10.59 -19.31
CA GLU A 102 16.59 10.52 -18.93
C GLU A 102 17.18 11.89 -18.57
N ASP A 103 16.84 12.94 -19.34
CA ASP A 103 17.31 14.30 -19.07
C ASP A 103 16.57 14.94 -17.88
N ILE A 104 15.30 14.56 -17.62
CA ILE A 104 14.56 15.00 -16.44
C ILE A 104 15.15 14.35 -15.18
N ALA A 105 15.40 13.04 -15.21
CA ALA A 105 16.01 12.27 -14.13
C ALA A 105 17.44 12.75 -13.79
N ALA A 106 18.19 13.19 -14.80
CA ALA A 106 19.53 13.77 -14.60
C ALA A 106 19.51 15.28 -14.28
N GLY A 107 18.33 15.89 -14.20
CA GLY A 107 18.14 17.31 -14.03
C GLY A 107 17.17 17.64 -12.90
N ASN A 108 16.84 18.92 -12.80
CA ASN A 108 16.03 19.42 -11.69
C ASN A 108 14.54 19.29 -12.01
N ASN A 109 13.75 18.84 -11.04
CA ASN A 109 12.32 18.64 -11.24
C ASN A 109 11.51 18.71 -9.93
N ILE A 110 10.23 19.08 -10.07
CA ILE A 110 9.24 19.06 -8.99
C ILE A 110 8.17 18.04 -9.35
N LEU A 111 7.73 17.24 -8.39
CA LEU A 111 6.57 16.35 -8.54
C LEU A 111 5.38 16.85 -7.73
N ILE A 112 4.19 16.92 -8.34
CA ILE A 112 2.95 17.29 -7.65
C ILE A 112 1.93 16.16 -7.79
N MET A 113 1.49 15.61 -6.67
CA MET A 113 0.48 14.55 -6.59
C MET A 113 -0.83 15.07 -6.03
N GLY A 114 -1.94 14.72 -6.70
CA GLY A 114 -3.26 15.32 -6.46
C GLY A 114 -4.18 14.57 -5.50
N THR A 115 -4.55 13.31 -5.81
CA THR A 115 -5.51 12.51 -5.02
C THR A 115 -4.93 11.15 -4.58
N PRO A 116 -3.93 11.13 -3.68
CA PRO A 116 -3.45 9.91 -3.01
C PRO A 116 -4.56 9.14 -2.28
N HIS A 117 -5.45 9.83 -1.57
CA HIS A 117 -6.72 9.25 -1.14
C HIS A 117 -7.84 9.62 -2.10
N GLY A 118 -8.61 8.61 -2.47
CA GLY A 118 -9.66 8.77 -3.47
C GLY A 118 -10.81 9.68 -3.06
N ASN A 119 -11.08 9.90 -1.79
CA ASN A 119 -12.15 10.79 -1.31
C ASN A 119 -11.71 12.24 -1.07
N GLU A 120 -10.53 12.63 -1.56
CA GLU A 120 -9.89 13.93 -1.32
C GLU A 120 -9.59 14.66 -2.66
N PRO A 121 -10.62 15.14 -3.38
CA PRO A 121 -10.49 15.53 -4.79
C PRO A 121 -9.84 16.88 -5.08
N ALA A 122 -9.71 17.83 -4.14
CA ALA A 122 -9.27 19.20 -4.52
C ALA A 122 -7.82 19.27 -4.99
N GLY A 123 -6.93 18.44 -4.43
CA GLY A 123 -5.53 18.39 -4.89
C GLY A 123 -5.43 18.01 -6.37
N ARG A 124 -6.30 17.11 -6.84
CA ARG A 124 -6.39 16.72 -8.25
C ARG A 124 -6.84 17.88 -9.14
N GLU A 125 -7.89 18.61 -8.77
CA GLU A 125 -8.33 19.77 -9.59
C GLU A 125 -7.24 20.84 -9.65
N MET A 126 -6.55 21.11 -8.52
CA MET A 126 -5.38 21.99 -8.50
C MET A 126 -4.31 21.54 -9.49
N THR A 127 -3.99 20.24 -9.57
CA THR A 127 -2.98 19.78 -10.53
C THR A 127 -3.39 20.03 -11.99
N LEU A 128 -4.67 19.82 -12.32
CA LEU A 128 -5.19 20.02 -13.69
C LEU A 128 -5.19 21.50 -14.08
N GLU A 129 -5.62 22.37 -13.18
CA GLU A 129 -5.59 23.82 -13.40
C GLU A 129 -4.15 24.33 -13.51
N LEU A 130 -3.25 23.88 -12.64
CA LEU A 130 -1.86 24.34 -12.61
C LEU A 130 -1.09 23.92 -13.85
N MET A 131 -1.22 22.66 -14.29
CA MET A 131 -0.54 22.19 -15.50
C MET A 131 -1.01 22.96 -16.75
N ARG A 132 -2.31 23.27 -16.86
CA ARG A 132 -2.84 24.11 -17.94
C ARG A 132 -2.23 25.50 -17.90
N ASP A 133 -2.22 26.12 -16.73
CA ASP A 133 -1.74 27.50 -16.60
C ASP A 133 -0.25 27.60 -16.93
N LEU A 134 0.56 26.61 -16.54
CA LEU A 134 1.96 26.50 -16.93
C LEU A 134 2.13 26.24 -18.45
N ALA A 135 1.26 25.42 -19.05
CA ALA A 135 1.27 25.14 -20.48
C ALA A 135 1.05 26.39 -21.35
N PHE A 136 0.30 27.36 -20.85
CA PHE A 136 -0.05 28.58 -21.58
C PHE A 136 0.52 29.87 -20.99
N THR A 137 1.35 29.78 -19.94
CA THR A 137 1.87 30.98 -19.28
C THR A 137 2.72 31.83 -20.21
N GLU A 138 2.49 33.15 -20.16
CA GLU A 138 3.33 34.20 -20.74
C GLU A 138 4.16 34.93 -19.68
N ASN A 139 4.11 34.48 -18.41
CA ASN A 139 4.90 35.07 -17.34
C ASN A 139 6.38 34.68 -17.51
N ASP A 140 7.24 35.68 -17.71
CA ASP A 140 8.68 35.50 -17.92
C ASP A 140 9.37 34.73 -16.77
N GLU A 141 8.91 34.87 -15.53
CA GLU A 141 9.48 34.16 -14.37
C GLU A 141 9.12 32.66 -14.40
N LEU A 142 7.87 32.32 -14.71
CA LEU A 142 7.43 30.92 -14.84
C LEU A 142 8.06 30.26 -16.07
N ILE A 143 8.16 30.97 -17.19
CA ILE A 143 8.88 30.48 -18.37
C ILE A 143 10.36 30.28 -18.05
N GLY A 144 10.96 31.18 -17.26
CA GLY A 144 12.33 31.02 -16.76
C GLY A 144 12.49 29.73 -15.96
N GLN A 145 11.58 29.49 -15.01
CA GLN A 145 11.57 28.28 -14.19
C GLN A 145 11.42 27.00 -15.03
N LEU A 146 10.49 26.97 -16.00
CA LEU A 146 10.28 25.81 -16.88
C LEU A 146 11.46 25.51 -17.83
N ARG A 147 12.45 26.41 -17.92
CA ARG A 147 13.72 26.16 -18.63
C ARG A 147 14.78 25.52 -17.74
N GLU A 148 14.71 25.76 -16.44
CA GLU A 148 15.69 25.29 -15.46
C GLU A 148 15.24 23.97 -14.81
N ALA A 149 13.93 23.74 -14.71
CA ALA A 149 13.34 22.54 -14.12
C ALA A 149 12.04 22.10 -14.81
N THR A 150 11.80 20.81 -14.83
CA THR A 150 10.53 20.22 -15.31
C THR A 150 9.55 20.07 -14.15
N ILE A 151 8.28 20.39 -14.38
CA ILE A 151 7.22 20.15 -13.40
C ILE A 151 6.45 18.89 -13.80
N LEU A 152 6.53 17.88 -12.96
CA LEU A 152 5.87 16.58 -13.10
C LEU A 152 4.56 16.57 -12.31
N PHE A 153 3.54 15.93 -12.85
CA PHE A 153 2.26 15.75 -12.17
C PHE A 153 1.78 14.30 -12.25
N VAL A 154 1.27 13.80 -11.13
CA VAL A 154 0.42 12.61 -11.10
C VAL A 154 -0.92 13.05 -10.50
N PRO A 155 -1.89 13.47 -11.34
CA PRO A 155 -3.17 13.99 -10.84
C PRO A 155 -3.92 12.98 -9.99
N THR A 156 -3.89 11.71 -10.40
CA THR A 156 -4.69 10.63 -9.83
C THR A 156 -3.83 9.39 -9.59
N PRO A 157 -3.02 9.36 -8.51
CA PRO A 157 -2.25 8.17 -8.15
C PRO A 157 -3.12 7.02 -7.61
N ASN A 158 -4.34 7.31 -7.11
CA ASN A 158 -5.32 6.32 -6.66
C ASN A 158 -6.64 6.41 -7.46
N PRO A 159 -6.66 5.98 -8.73
CA PRO A 159 -7.84 6.11 -9.58
C PRO A 159 -9.01 5.24 -9.12
N ASP A 160 -8.74 4.14 -8.42
CA ASP A 160 -9.78 3.25 -7.87
C ASP A 160 -10.53 3.90 -6.73
N GLY A 161 -9.78 4.40 -5.74
CA GLY A 161 -10.34 5.16 -4.65
C GLY A 161 -11.10 6.38 -5.17
N ARG A 162 -10.58 7.08 -6.19
CA ARG A 162 -11.23 8.27 -6.76
C ARG A 162 -12.55 7.93 -7.42
N GLY A 163 -12.60 6.85 -8.21
CA GLY A 163 -13.81 6.36 -8.84
C GLY A 163 -14.88 5.92 -7.82
N ALA A 164 -14.45 5.32 -6.71
CA ALA A 164 -15.33 4.85 -5.64
C ALA A 164 -15.63 5.91 -4.55
N ASN A 165 -14.93 7.05 -4.58
CA ASN A 165 -14.92 8.05 -3.51
C ASN A 165 -14.59 7.44 -2.13
N THR A 166 -13.55 6.61 -2.07
CA THR A 166 -13.05 5.94 -0.86
C THR A 166 -11.64 6.42 -0.52
N ARG A 167 -11.25 6.26 0.74
CA ARG A 167 -9.90 6.61 1.19
C ARG A 167 -8.84 5.70 0.56
N GLY A 168 -9.01 4.38 0.71
CA GLY A 168 -8.12 3.38 0.13
C GLY A 168 -8.43 3.02 -1.32
N ASN A 169 -7.56 2.20 -1.93
CA ASN A 169 -7.74 1.61 -3.26
C ASN A 169 -8.83 0.51 -3.27
N ALA A 170 -8.95 -0.24 -4.38
CA ALA A 170 -9.96 -1.29 -4.50
C ALA A 170 -9.74 -2.50 -3.58
N TRP A 171 -8.50 -2.77 -3.14
CA TRP A 171 -8.23 -3.76 -2.08
C TRP A 171 -8.60 -3.26 -0.68
N GLY A 172 -8.89 -1.96 -0.52
CA GLY A 172 -9.16 -1.34 0.76
C GLY A 172 -7.88 -0.98 1.54
N VAL A 173 -6.72 -1.07 0.90
CA VAL A 173 -5.44 -0.63 1.45
C VAL A 173 -5.41 0.90 1.47
N ASP A 174 -4.96 1.49 2.58
CA ASP A 174 -4.67 2.92 2.64
C ASP A 174 -3.32 3.17 1.96
N ASN A 175 -3.35 3.65 0.70
CA ASN A 175 -2.14 3.89 -0.09
C ASN A 175 -1.12 4.77 0.65
N ASN A 176 -1.58 5.74 1.46
CA ASN A 176 -0.66 6.58 2.24
C ASN A 176 -0.17 5.88 3.54
N ARG A 177 -0.13 4.54 3.54
CA ARG A 177 0.51 3.66 4.52
C ARG A 177 1.33 2.55 3.85
N ASP A 178 1.62 2.71 2.57
CA ASP A 178 2.21 1.68 1.72
C ASP A 178 3.41 2.24 0.89
N HIS A 179 4.05 3.31 1.36
CA HIS A 179 5.24 3.87 0.69
C HIS A 179 6.56 3.22 1.12
N LEU A 180 6.53 2.34 2.12
CA LEU A 180 7.68 1.51 2.51
C LEU A 180 7.57 0.10 1.91
N ASN A 181 6.45 -0.59 2.16
CA ASN A 181 6.20 -2.00 1.84
C ASN A 181 5.86 -2.23 0.35
N LEU A 182 5.24 -1.23 -0.30
CA LEU A 182 4.96 -1.22 -1.74
C LEU A 182 4.06 -2.39 -2.17
N ASP A 183 3.09 -2.77 -1.34
CA ASP A 183 2.20 -3.92 -1.54
C ASP A 183 1.22 -3.72 -2.69
N THR A 184 0.89 -2.46 -3.01
CA THR A 184 -0.11 -2.13 -4.02
C THR A 184 0.52 -1.69 -5.34
N PRO A 185 -0.09 -2.05 -6.49
CA PRO A 185 0.43 -1.65 -7.79
C PRO A 185 0.43 -0.12 -7.98
N GLU A 186 -0.47 0.60 -7.28
CA GLU A 186 -0.42 2.06 -7.23
C GLU A 186 0.86 2.58 -6.56
N MET A 187 1.26 2.00 -5.42
CA MET A 187 2.44 2.46 -4.68
C MET A 187 3.75 2.00 -5.29
N GLU A 188 3.78 0.84 -5.94
CA GLU A 188 4.90 0.45 -6.79
C GLU A 188 5.12 1.48 -7.91
N THR A 189 4.05 1.90 -8.58
CA THR A 189 4.11 2.93 -9.63
C THR A 189 4.63 4.26 -9.08
N VAL A 190 4.18 4.69 -7.90
CA VAL A 190 4.67 5.93 -7.29
C VAL A 190 6.13 5.81 -6.87
N ALA A 191 6.54 4.66 -6.31
CA ALA A 191 7.93 4.43 -5.93
C ALA A 191 8.87 4.41 -7.14
N ASP A 192 8.43 3.85 -8.27
CA ASP A 192 9.18 3.85 -9.54
C ASP A 192 9.41 5.29 -10.05
N ILE A 193 8.36 6.12 -10.06
CA ILE A 193 8.47 7.55 -10.42
C ILE A 193 9.46 8.28 -9.49
N LEU A 194 9.36 8.05 -8.18
CA LEU A 194 10.26 8.68 -7.21
C LEU A 194 11.71 8.21 -7.38
N ASN A 195 11.92 6.94 -7.76
CA ASN A 195 13.24 6.37 -8.01
C ASN A 195 13.86 6.86 -9.32
N GLU A 196 13.04 6.96 -10.38
CA GLU A 196 13.47 7.42 -11.71
C GLU A 196 13.80 8.91 -11.69
N PHE A 197 12.89 9.76 -11.19
CA PHE A 197 13.02 11.20 -11.34
C PHE A 197 13.69 11.91 -10.17
N GLN A 198 13.76 11.28 -8.98
CA GLN A 198 14.37 11.85 -7.77
C GLN A 198 14.04 13.35 -7.55
N PRO A 199 12.75 13.73 -7.41
CA PRO A 199 12.36 15.14 -7.46
C PRO A 199 12.92 15.96 -6.30
N ASP A 200 13.33 17.20 -6.60
CA ASP A 200 13.84 18.16 -5.60
C ASP A 200 12.78 18.46 -4.54
N ILE A 201 11.55 18.70 -5.00
CA ILE A 201 10.37 18.93 -4.18
C ILE A 201 9.25 18.01 -4.66
N THR A 202 8.60 17.33 -3.73
CA THR A 202 7.38 16.59 -4.00
C THR A 202 6.22 17.06 -3.12
N VAL A 203 5.06 17.30 -3.74
CA VAL A 203 3.82 17.72 -3.09
C VAL A 203 2.86 16.54 -2.98
N ASP A 204 2.52 16.20 -1.75
CA ASP A 204 1.55 15.20 -1.32
C ASP A 204 0.24 15.93 -0.96
N ALA A 205 -0.60 16.19 -1.96
CA ALA A 205 -1.81 16.98 -1.76
C ALA A 205 -2.97 16.13 -1.21
N HIS A 206 -3.45 16.50 -0.03
CA HIS A 206 -4.47 15.80 0.73
C HIS A 206 -5.60 16.73 1.17
N GLU A 207 -6.63 16.15 1.74
CA GLU A 207 -7.67 16.89 2.45
C GLU A 207 -8.05 16.20 3.76
N ARG A 208 -8.58 16.98 4.71
CA ARG A 208 -9.22 16.46 5.91
C ARG A 208 -10.73 16.39 5.64
N PRO A 209 -11.31 15.24 5.25
CA PRO A 209 -12.64 15.21 4.62
C PRO A 209 -13.77 15.75 5.53
N SER A 210 -13.62 15.52 6.84
CA SER A 210 -14.59 15.95 7.86
C SER A 210 -14.30 17.31 8.49
N ALA A 211 -13.19 17.97 8.12
CA ALA A 211 -12.83 19.26 8.70
C ALA A 211 -13.66 20.38 8.07
N THR A 212 -14.22 21.25 8.91
CA THR A 212 -15.08 22.38 8.50
C THR A 212 -14.32 23.70 8.35
N GLY A 213 -12.99 23.69 8.48
CA GLY A 213 -12.12 24.87 8.56
C GLY A 213 -11.60 25.18 9.96
N ASN A 214 -10.77 26.23 10.05
CA ASN A 214 -10.03 26.68 11.23
C ASN A 214 -9.04 25.65 11.83
N PRO A 215 -7.87 25.43 11.19
CA PRO A 215 -7.41 26.13 9.99
C PRO A 215 -8.08 25.59 8.72
N ASP A 216 -8.18 26.44 7.71
CA ASP A 216 -8.74 26.11 6.39
C ASP A 216 -7.84 25.13 5.65
N ILE A 217 -6.53 25.29 5.77
CA ILE A 217 -5.54 24.33 5.28
C ILE A 217 -4.46 24.07 6.33
N GLU A 218 -4.05 22.81 6.45
CA GLU A 218 -2.87 22.41 7.20
C GLU A 218 -1.73 22.04 6.28
N MET A 219 -0.51 22.28 6.73
CA MET A 219 0.70 21.97 5.97
C MET A 219 1.72 21.29 6.87
N LEU A 220 2.55 20.42 6.31
CA LEU A 220 3.61 19.77 7.08
C LEU A 220 4.79 19.32 6.24
N TRP A 221 5.98 19.36 6.85
CA TRP A 221 7.24 18.81 6.34
C TRP A 221 7.48 17.37 6.89
N PRO A 222 8.46 16.61 6.36
CA PRO A 222 8.82 15.27 6.84
C PRO A 222 9.31 15.35 8.29
N ARG A 223 8.75 14.51 9.17
CA ARG A 223 9.06 14.53 10.60
C ARG A 223 9.85 13.32 11.08
N ASN A 224 10.04 12.32 10.23
CA ASN A 224 10.87 11.16 10.58
C ASN A 224 12.28 11.61 10.99
N LEU A 225 12.79 11.02 12.07
CA LEU A 225 14.03 11.47 12.68
C LEU A 225 15.28 11.14 11.84
N ASN A 226 15.20 10.21 10.88
CA ASN A 226 16.31 9.81 10.02
C ASN A 226 16.43 10.66 8.73
N VAL A 227 15.52 11.62 8.49
CA VAL A 227 15.62 12.56 7.37
C VAL A 227 16.85 13.46 7.55
N ASP A 228 17.54 13.82 6.47
CA ASP A 228 18.69 14.72 6.51
C ASP A 228 18.33 16.05 7.23
N GLU A 229 19.16 16.47 8.19
CA GLU A 229 18.85 17.62 9.05
C GLU A 229 18.78 18.92 8.24
N GLU A 230 19.68 19.11 7.27
CA GLU A 230 19.72 20.33 6.45
C GLU A 230 18.49 20.42 5.52
N LEU A 231 18.11 19.32 4.87
CA LEU A 231 16.86 19.23 4.10
C LEU A 231 15.64 19.52 4.98
N ARG A 232 15.60 18.99 6.20
CA ARG A 232 14.48 19.20 7.12
C ARG A 232 14.33 20.68 7.52
N GLU A 233 15.43 21.37 7.78
CA GLU A 233 15.40 22.79 8.11
C GLU A 233 14.98 23.65 6.90
N LEU A 234 15.45 23.33 5.69
CA LEU A 234 15.00 24.03 4.47
C LEU A 234 13.49 23.82 4.23
N ASN A 235 12.99 22.62 4.49
CA ASN A 235 11.58 22.28 4.33
C ASN A 235 10.68 23.00 5.38
N LYS A 236 11.18 23.15 6.62
CA LYS A 236 10.53 24.01 7.63
C LYS A 236 10.43 25.46 7.17
N GLU A 237 11.47 25.99 6.53
CA GLU A 237 11.44 27.34 5.95
C GLU A 237 10.38 27.46 4.86
N LEU A 238 10.34 26.53 3.91
CA LEU A 238 9.30 26.48 2.86
C LEU A 238 7.89 26.55 3.47
N VAL A 239 7.59 25.73 4.48
CA VAL A 239 6.26 25.74 5.10
C VAL A 239 6.01 27.04 5.90
N GLN A 240 6.93 27.44 6.77
CA GLN A 240 6.67 28.50 7.75
C GLN A 240 6.80 29.91 7.18
N ASP A 241 7.78 30.12 6.29
CA ASP A 241 8.19 31.44 5.84
C ASP A 241 7.67 31.77 4.44
N TYR A 242 7.21 30.76 3.68
CA TYR A 242 6.64 30.91 2.33
C TYR A 242 5.16 30.51 2.28
N MET A 243 4.85 29.22 2.41
CA MET A 243 3.51 28.70 2.13
C MET A 243 2.46 29.29 3.07
N ARG A 244 2.73 29.30 4.38
CA ARG A 244 1.75 29.80 5.35
C ARG A 244 1.47 31.29 5.18
N PRO A 245 2.46 32.20 5.09
CA PRO A 245 2.22 33.61 4.83
C PRO A 245 1.45 33.87 3.53
N ASP A 246 1.79 33.17 2.43
CA ASP A 246 1.16 33.38 1.13
C ASP A 246 -0.33 32.98 1.17
N VAL A 247 -0.64 31.83 1.76
CA VAL A 247 -2.03 31.37 1.90
C VAL A 247 -2.83 32.25 2.89
N GLU A 248 -2.20 32.75 3.95
CA GLU A 248 -2.83 33.73 4.86
C GLU A 248 -3.09 35.07 4.17
N GLU A 249 -2.21 35.51 3.26
CA GLU A 249 -2.39 36.71 2.45
C GLU A 249 -3.54 36.54 1.44
N ALA A 250 -3.72 35.34 0.89
CA ALA A 250 -4.87 34.96 0.06
C ALA A 250 -6.20 34.92 0.85
N GLY A 251 -6.14 34.93 2.18
CA GLY A 251 -7.30 35.06 3.06
C GLY A 251 -7.74 33.77 3.75
N PHE A 252 -6.97 32.70 3.64
CA PHE A 252 -7.25 31.41 4.27
C PHE A 252 -6.43 31.22 5.55
N SER A 253 -7.04 30.66 6.59
CA SER A 253 -6.34 30.35 7.83
C SER A 253 -5.46 29.11 7.70
N THR A 254 -4.24 29.16 8.21
CA THR A 254 -3.27 28.06 8.12
C THR A 254 -2.94 27.42 9.46
N GLY A 255 -2.54 26.16 9.45
CA GLY A 255 -1.99 25.47 10.61
C GLY A 255 -0.95 24.42 10.24
N LEU A 256 -0.33 23.85 11.26
CA LEU A 256 0.51 22.66 11.09
C LEU A 256 -0.34 21.43 11.31
N TYR A 257 -0.28 20.50 10.36
CA TYR A 257 -0.98 19.22 10.51
C TYR A 257 -0.57 18.52 11.82
N GLY A 258 -1.54 17.98 12.53
CA GLY A 258 -1.30 17.26 13.78
C GLY A 258 -0.91 18.10 14.98
N SER A 259 -1.25 19.40 15.04
CA SER A 259 -0.82 20.26 16.15
C SER A 259 -1.96 20.79 17.04
N PRO A 260 -1.81 20.80 18.39
CA PRO A 260 -0.71 20.21 19.16
C PRO A 260 -0.95 18.72 19.48
N GLY A 261 -0.06 17.82 19.03
CA GLY A 261 -0.02 16.41 19.47
C GLY A 261 -1.02 15.46 18.80
N GLY A 262 -1.40 15.71 17.54
CA GLY A 262 -2.27 14.89 16.71
C GLY A 262 -1.55 14.09 15.61
N ALA A 263 -2.32 13.64 14.60
CA ALA A 263 -1.84 12.90 13.43
C ALA A 263 -0.82 13.70 12.61
N GLY A 264 0.33 13.10 12.26
CA GLY A 264 1.43 13.81 11.58
C GLY A 264 2.81 13.46 12.17
N GLY A 265 3.00 12.21 12.59
CA GLY A 265 4.26 11.72 13.16
C GLY A 265 5.31 11.38 12.11
N GLY A 266 6.36 10.68 12.55
CA GLY A 266 7.47 10.21 11.71
C GLY A 266 7.26 8.87 11.00
N ASP A 267 6.04 8.33 10.95
CA ASP A 267 5.71 7.06 10.27
C ASP A 267 6.26 7.01 8.84
N GLU A 268 7.20 6.11 8.63
CA GLU A 268 8.00 5.87 7.43
C GLU A 268 7.16 5.39 6.24
N ARG A 269 5.95 4.86 6.48
CA ARG A 269 5.08 4.37 5.40
C ARG A 269 4.22 5.46 4.76
N ILE A 270 4.23 6.67 5.32
CA ILE A 270 3.50 7.83 4.80
C ILE A 270 4.38 8.58 3.80
N LEU A 271 3.81 8.94 2.65
CA LEU A 271 4.51 9.57 1.54
C LEU A 271 5.36 10.75 1.96
N ARG A 272 4.78 11.75 2.64
CA ARG A 272 5.53 12.93 3.12
C ARG A 272 6.82 12.57 3.86
N ASN A 273 6.81 11.56 4.73
CA ASN A 273 8.03 11.13 5.42
C ASN A 273 8.96 10.37 4.47
N MET A 274 8.41 9.49 3.65
CA MET A 274 9.18 8.72 2.66
C MET A 274 9.91 9.63 1.66
N LEU A 275 9.33 10.77 1.28
CA LEU A 275 9.97 11.77 0.43
C LEU A 275 11.25 12.33 1.06
N GLY A 276 11.22 12.63 2.37
CA GLY A 276 12.41 13.05 3.10
C GLY A 276 13.44 11.93 3.30
N LEU A 277 12.98 10.68 3.48
CA LEU A 277 13.85 9.51 3.55
C LEU A 277 14.51 9.20 2.19
N ARG A 278 13.87 9.59 1.08
CA ARG A 278 14.41 9.55 -0.28
C ARG A 278 15.22 10.80 -0.66
N ASN A 279 15.72 11.55 0.32
CA ASN A 279 16.64 12.67 0.14
C ASN A 279 16.07 13.89 -0.64
N GLY A 280 14.75 14.05 -0.69
CA GLY A 280 14.08 15.22 -1.28
C GLY A 280 13.27 16.05 -0.28
N LEU A 281 12.77 17.21 -0.70
CA LEU A 281 11.82 17.99 0.11
C LEU A 281 10.41 17.44 -0.10
N GLY A 282 9.78 16.88 0.93
CA GLY A 282 8.37 16.48 0.91
C GLY A 282 7.43 17.50 1.54
N ILE A 283 6.28 17.76 0.94
CA ILE A 283 5.26 18.66 1.49
C ILE A 283 3.91 17.96 1.54
N LEU A 284 3.27 17.98 2.70
CA LEU A 284 1.85 17.63 2.85
C LEU A 284 1.01 18.91 2.88
N THR A 285 -0.08 18.92 2.11
CA THR A 285 -1.14 19.94 2.21
C THR A 285 -2.47 19.28 2.54
N GLU A 286 -3.26 19.86 3.44
CA GLU A 286 -4.45 19.23 4.05
C GLU A 286 -5.61 20.24 4.13
N SER A 287 -6.26 20.51 2.99
CA SER A 287 -7.39 21.45 2.96
C SER A 287 -8.61 20.89 3.71
N ALA A 288 -9.45 21.76 4.25
CA ALA A 288 -10.62 21.35 5.02
C ALA A 288 -11.75 20.87 4.10
N GLY A 289 -11.97 19.56 4.04
CA GLY A 289 -12.82 18.93 3.02
C GLY A 289 -14.32 19.20 3.11
N SER A 290 -14.81 19.76 4.23
CA SER A 290 -16.22 20.19 4.36
C SER A 290 -16.46 21.66 4.00
N GLN A 291 -15.45 22.38 3.49
CA GLN A 291 -15.63 23.71 2.90
C GLN A 291 -16.18 23.65 1.48
N GLU A 292 -16.52 24.83 0.93
CA GLU A 292 -16.97 24.94 -0.45
C GLU A 292 -15.91 24.36 -1.40
N PRO A 293 -16.30 23.58 -2.43
CA PRO A 293 -15.36 22.94 -3.34
C PRO A 293 -14.34 23.90 -3.97
N LEU A 294 -14.78 25.09 -4.38
CA LEU A 294 -13.90 26.13 -4.95
C LEU A 294 -12.83 26.58 -3.95
N ASP A 295 -13.24 26.91 -2.71
CA ASP A 295 -12.30 27.33 -1.67
C ASP A 295 -11.24 26.25 -1.39
N ARG A 296 -11.63 24.96 -1.42
CA ARG A 296 -10.71 23.84 -1.22
C ARG A 296 -9.64 23.75 -2.31
N VAL A 297 -10.02 24.01 -3.57
CA VAL A 297 -9.09 24.02 -4.72
C VAL A 297 -8.21 25.27 -4.67
N ASP A 298 -8.80 26.43 -4.39
CA ASP A 298 -8.07 27.71 -4.28
C ASP A 298 -6.97 27.64 -3.21
N MET A 299 -7.24 27.06 -2.04
CA MET A 299 -6.22 26.88 -0.99
C MET A 299 -5.06 25.99 -1.45
N GLN A 300 -5.36 24.91 -2.16
CA GLN A 300 -4.33 24.03 -2.72
C GLN A 300 -3.52 24.75 -3.80
N ARG A 301 -4.18 25.59 -4.59
CA ARG A 301 -3.54 26.36 -5.65
C ARG A 301 -2.58 27.42 -5.11
N GLU A 302 -3.00 28.18 -4.11
CA GLU A 302 -2.14 29.17 -3.44
C GLU A 302 -0.92 28.51 -2.79
N ALA A 303 -1.09 27.31 -2.20
CA ALA A 303 0.02 26.53 -1.67
C ALA A 303 1.00 26.10 -2.77
N ALA A 304 0.50 25.61 -3.92
CA ALA A 304 1.34 25.19 -5.05
C ALA A 304 2.09 26.37 -5.69
N ASP A 305 1.43 27.51 -5.88
CA ASP A 305 2.06 28.72 -6.41
C ASP A 305 3.17 29.23 -5.48
N SER A 306 2.98 29.13 -4.16
CA SER A 306 4.01 29.45 -3.15
C SER A 306 5.21 28.52 -3.24
N ILE A 307 5.00 27.21 -3.43
CA ILE A 307 6.09 26.22 -3.62
C ILE A 307 6.89 26.55 -4.89
N LEU A 308 6.21 26.85 -6.00
CA LEU A 308 6.89 27.24 -7.24
C LEU A 308 7.70 28.53 -7.04
N ARG A 309 7.19 29.50 -6.26
CA ARG A 309 7.93 30.73 -5.91
C ARG A 309 9.15 30.44 -5.05
N PHE A 310 8.99 29.64 -4.00
CA PHE A 310 10.09 29.21 -3.13
C PHE A 310 11.21 28.56 -3.95
N TYR A 311 10.86 27.60 -4.80
CA TYR A 311 11.84 26.91 -5.61
C TYR A 311 12.59 27.83 -6.58
N ARG A 312 11.94 28.86 -7.16
CA ARG A 312 12.65 29.89 -7.94
C ARG A 312 13.60 30.74 -7.11
N GLU A 313 13.17 31.13 -5.91
CA GLU A 313 13.95 32.03 -5.05
C GLU A 313 15.10 31.33 -4.34
N ARG A 314 14.96 30.03 -4.06
CA ARG A 314 15.90 29.17 -3.33
C ARG A 314 16.48 28.06 -4.20
N PHE A 315 16.45 28.23 -5.52
CA PHE A 315 16.82 27.19 -6.49
C PHE A 315 18.20 26.57 -6.22
N ASP A 316 19.22 27.41 -6.07
CA ASP A 316 20.59 26.96 -5.81
C ASP A 316 20.69 26.20 -4.48
N ASP A 317 20.01 26.68 -3.42
CA ASP A 317 20.05 26.02 -2.11
C ASP A 317 19.29 24.69 -2.10
N VAL A 318 18.16 24.61 -2.82
CA VAL A 318 17.37 23.37 -2.94
C VAL A 318 18.19 22.31 -3.68
N THR A 319 18.69 22.65 -4.86
CA THR A 319 19.42 21.71 -5.72
C THR A 319 20.73 21.26 -5.07
N GLU A 320 21.51 22.17 -4.46
CA GLU A 320 22.73 21.81 -3.73
C GLU A 320 22.44 20.85 -2.57
N LEU A 321 21.42 21.12 -1.75
CA LEU A 321 21.13 20.27 -0.60
C LEU A 321 20.56 18.90 -0.97
N VAL A 322 19.74 18.82 -2.03
CA VAL A 322 19.20 17.56 -2.55
C VAL A 322 20.33 16.71 -3.17
N ASP A 323 21.20 17.31 -3.99
CA ASP A 323 22.34 16.63 -4.61
C ASP A 323 23.33 16.05 -3.58
N GLU A 324 23.55 16.78 -2.48
CA GLU A 324 24.52 16.38 -1.44
C GLU A 324 23.94 15.45 -0.35
N ALA A 325 22.62 15.44 -0.16
CA ALA A 325 21.97 14.63 0.88
C ALA A 325 22.29 13.12 0.80
N PRO A 326 22.30 12.48 -0.39
CA PRO A 326 22.76 11.09 -0.55
C PRO A 326 24.14 10.81 0.07
N GLU A 327 25.12 11.69 -0.12
CA GLU A 327 26.47 11.52 0.42
C GLU A 327 26.48 11.69 1.93
N ARG A 328 25.80 12.73 2.46
CA ARG A 328 25.64 12.94 3.91
C ARG A 328 24.99 11.75 4.60
N GLN A 329 23.94 11.17 4.01
CA GLN A 329 23.27 10.00 4.56
C GLN A 329 24.17 8.76 4.54
N ALA A 330 24.92 8.53 3.47
CA ALA A 330 25.89 7.43 3.43
C ALA A 330 26.96 7.58 4.52
N GLU A 331 27.46 8.81 4.76
CA GLU A 331 28.37 9.11 5.86
C GLU A 331 27.74 8.81 7.23
N VAL A 332 26.51 9.27 7.48
CA VAL A 332 25.74 8.95 8.70
C VAL A 332 25.62 7.45 8.88
N GLY A 333 25.24 6.73 7.83
CA GLY A 333 25.12 5.27 7.84
C GLY A 333 26.43 4.54 8.16
N SER A 334 27.57 5.12 7.78
CA SER A 334 28.90 4.59 8.08
C SER A 334 29.40 4.89 9.50
N ASP A 335 28.86 5.90 10.17
CA ASP A 335 29.29 6.34 11.50
C ASP A 335 28.55 5.58 12.62
N PRO A 336 29.21 4.70 13.39
CA PRO A 336 28.56 3.94 14.46
C PRO A 336 28.18 4.80 15.68
N SER A 337 28.59 6.08 15.74
CA SER A 337 28.20 7.01 16.80
C SER A 337 26.89 7.75 16.55
N GLU A 338 26.42 7.74 15.31
CA GLU A 338 25.10 8.26 14.97
C GLU A 338 24.03 7.18 15.20
N PRO A 339 22.94 7.48 15.94
CA PRO A 339 21.86 6.52 16.14
C PRO A 339 21.00 6.36 14.87
N PHE A 340 20.19 5.30 14.83
CA PHE A 340 19.06 5.19 13.91
C PHE A 340 17.76 5.10 14.72
N TYR A 341 16.70 5.77 14.27
CA TYR A 341 15.43 5.85 14.98
C TYR A 341 14.37 5.03 14.24
N LEU A 342 13.86 3.96 14.87
CA LEU A 342 12.79 3.13 14.27
C LEU A 342 11.38 3.69 14.54
N ASP A 343 11.29 4.72 15.36
CA ASP A 343 10.07 5.49 15.58
C ASP A 343 10.42 6.94 15.98
N GLY A 344 9.43 7.69 16.45
CA GLY A 344 9.63 9.07 16.88
C GLY A 344 9.28 10.10 15.80
N ALA A 345 9.48 11.37 16.13
CA ALA A 345 9.25 12.50 15.22
C ALA A 345 10.04 13.72 15.70
N ASP A 346 10.22 14.73 14.85
CA ASP A 346 10.89 15.98 15.25
C ASP A 346 10.21 16.76 16.41
N ASN A 347 9.01 16.34 16.82
CA ASN A 347 8.22 16.94 17.89
C ASN A 347 7.92 15.98 19.07
N TRP A 348 8.42 14.74 19.08
CA TRP A 348 8.34 13.83 20.22
C TRP A 348 9.49 12.81 20.26
N ASP A 349 9.82 12.35 21.46
CA ASP A 349 10.94 11.42 21.67
C ASP A 349 10.65 10.03 21.05
N PRO A 350 11.65 9.37 20.45
CA PRO A 350 11.56 7.99 19.99
C PRO A 350 11.50 7.01 21.17
N THR A 351 10.89 5.84 20.96
CA THR A 351 10.86 4.73 21.90
C THR A 351 11.76 3.56 21.49
N ILE A 352 12.11 3.45 20.20
CA ILE A 352 12.98 2.41 19.64
C ILE A 352 14.15 3.09 18.90
N VAL A 353 15.35 2.92 19.46
CA VAL A 353 16.58 3.55 18.95
C VAL A 353 17.69 2.51 18.84
N LEU A 354 18.32 2.43 17.67
CA LEU A 354 19.49 1.60 17.40
C LEU A 354 20.75 2.43 17.69
N ASP A 355 21.36 2.22 18.86
CA ASP A 355 22.59 2.91 19.30
C ASP A 355 23.52 1.95 20.09
N PRO A 356 24.68 1.55 19.52
CA PRO A 356 25.12 1.87 18.16
C PRO A 356 24.24 1.14 17.13
N LYS A 357 23.99 1.78 15.99
CA LYS A 357 23.36 1.09 14.86
C LYS A 357 24.33 0.10 14.20
N ALA A 358 23.77 -0.89 13.49
CA ALA A 358 24.56 -1.82 12.69
C ALA A 358 25.31 -1.09 11.56
N CYS A 359 26.46 -1.62 11.12
CA CYS A 359 27.13 -1.12 9.92
C CYS A 359 26.52 -1.69 8.62
N GLY A 360 25.58 -2.63 8.75
CA GLY A 360 24.83 -3.27 7.67
C GLY A 360 24.11 -4.52 8.17
N TYR A 361 23.29 -5.11 7.31
CA TYR A 361 22.49 -6.29 7.59
C TYR A 361 22.92 -7.42 6.66
N LEU A 362 23.07 -8.63 7.21
CA LEU A 362 23.23 -9.84 6.43
C LEU A 362 21.87 -10.50 6.30
N ILE A 363 21.37 -10.62 5.07
CA ILE A 363 20.18 -11.39 4.73
C ILE A 363 20.59 -12.61 3.93
N ASN A 364 19.74 -13.63 3.87
CA ASN A 364 19.99 -14.76 2.99
C ASN A 364 19.50 -14.48 1.55
N SER A 365 19.87 -15.35 0.61
CA SER A 365 19.50 -15.20 -0.80
C SER A 365 17.99 -15.32 -1.09
N SER A 366 17.18 -15.97 -0.25
CA SER A 366 15.72 -16.00 -0.45
C SER A 366 15.06 -14.71 0.03
N GLN A 367 15.47 -14.20 1.20
CA GLN A 367 15.06 -12.89 1.69
C GLN A 367 15.43 -11.78 0.70
N ALA A 368 16.61 -11.86 0.07
CA ALA A 368 17.00 -10.91 -0.97
C ALA A 368 16.09 -10.95 -2.21
N LYS A 369 15.54 -12.14 -2.55
CA LYS A 369 14.55 -12.27 -3.64
C LYS A 369 13.20 -11.67 -3.22
N GLU A 370 12.77 -11.92 -1.99
CA GLU A 370 11.53 -11.41 -1.41
C GLU A 370 11.49 -9.88 -1.44
N ILE A 371 12.57 -9.24 -1.03
CA ILE A 371 12.70 -7.77 -1.08
C ILE A 371 13.26 -7.24 -2.40
N ASN A 372 13.32 -8.04 -3.48
CA ASN A 372 13.94 -7.58 -4.73
C ASN A 372 13.26 -6.31 -5.28
N ARG A 373 11.93 -6.25 -5.15
CA ARG A 373 11.14 -5.04 -5.44
C ARG A 373 11.68 -3.81 -4.71
N HIS A 374 11.96 -3.94 -3.42
CA HIS A 374 12.52 -2.87 -2.60
C HIS A 374 13.95 -2.51 -3.01
N ILE A 375 14.78 -3.52 -3.30
CA ILE A 375 16.14 -3.31 -3.78
C ILE A 375 16.13 -2.44 -5.05
N ASP A 376 15.22 -2.75 -5.99
CA ASP A 376 15.11 -2.03 -7.25
C ASP A 376 14.50 -0.62 -7.06
N LEU A 377 13.35 -0.52 -6.39
CA LEU A 377 12.58 0.74 -6.26
C LEU A 377 13.14 1.73 -5.23
N PHE A 378 14.02 1.29 -4.34
CA PHE A 378 14.83 2.17 -3.49
C PHE A 378 16.29 2.25 -3.95
N SER A 379 16.68 1.60 -5.05
CA SER A 379 18.06 1.54 -5.51
C SER A 379 19.05 1.12 -4.40
N LEU A 380 18.67 0.12 -3.57
CA LEU A 380 19.48 -0.34 -2.46
C LEU A 380 20.75 -1.03 -2.98
N GLN A 381 21.88 -0.69 -2.37
CA GLN A 381 23.17 -1.29 -2.66
C GLN A 381 23.35 -2.57 -1.84
N THR A 382 23.45 -3.70 -2.55
CA THR A 382 23.64 -5.03 -1.96
C THR A 382 24.88 -5.72 -2.53
N GLU A 383 25.50 -6.61 -1.74
CA GLU A 383 26.68 -7.40 -2.13
C GLU A 383 26.46 -8.88 -1.82
N GLN A 384 26.63 -9.76 -2.81
CA GLN A 384 26.68 -11.21 -2.54
C GLN A 384 28.01 -11.56 -1.87
N VAL A 385 27.97 -11.96 -0.59
CA VAL A 385 29.16 -12.18 0.25
C VAL A 385 29.46 -13.65 0.53
N SER A 386 28.49 -14.55 0.34
CA SER A 386 28.67 -16.01 0.38
C SER A 386 27.71 -16.70 -0.61
N GLU A 387 27.64 -18.04 -0.67
CA GLU A 387 26.70 -18.74 -1.57
C GLU A 387 25.24 -18.36 -1.27
N ASN A 388 24.89 -18.23 0.02
CA ASN A 388 23.52 -17.98 0.46
C ASN A 388 23.36 -16.65 1.21
N GLY A 389 24.37 -15.79 1.23
CA GLY A 389 24.39 -14.55 2.01
C GLY A 389 24.55 -13.30 1.14
N VAL A 390 23.64 -12.35 1.34
CA VAL A 390 23.62 -11.03 0.73
C VAL A 390 23.77 -9.97 1.82
N PHE A 391 24.72 -9.08 1.67
CA PHE A 391 25.00 -8.00 2.60
C PHE A 391 24.42 -6.69 2.09
N VAL A 392 23.65 -6.01 2.95
CA VAL A 392 23.08 -4.69 2.71
C VAL A 392 23.80 -3.69 3.61
N ALA A 393 24.67 -2.86 3.03
CA ALA A 393 25.52 -1.95 3.79
C ALA A 393 24.74 -0.73 4.31
N MET A 394 25.07 -0.18 5.48
CA MET A 394 24.52 1.12 5.89
C MET A 394 25.25 2.31 5.23
N ASN A 395 26.45 2.13 4.69
CA ASN A 395 27.18 3.18 3.97
C ASN A 395 26.67 3.32 2.52
N GLN A 396 25.44 3.80 2.36
CA GLN A 396 24.80 4.01 1.06
C GLN A 396 23.78 5.17 1.14
N PRO A 397 23.44 5.81 0.00
CA PRO A 397 22.46 6.91 -0.04
C PRO A 397 21.13 6.64 0.63
N MET A 398 20.64 5.40 0.52
CA MET A 398 19.33 4.98 0.99
C MET A 398 19.37 4.23 2.32
N MET A 399 20.39 4.50 3.15
CA MET A 399 20.49 3.94 4.51
C MET A 399 19.28 4.30 5.39
N THR A 400 18.56 5.36 5.02
CA THR A 400 17.34 5.89 5.65
C THR A 400 16.18 4.89 5.69
N VAL A 401 16.14 3.90 4.80
CA VAL A 401 15.08 2.87 4.76
C VAL A 401 15.56 1.48 5.15
N VAL A 402 16.88 1.23 5.16
CA VAL A 402 17.46 -0.11 5.37
C VAL A 402 17.02 -0.75 6.69
N PRO A 403 17.16 -0.11 7.87
CA PRO A 403 16.70 -0.72 9.12
C PRO A 403 15.17 -0.87 9.20
N PHE A 404 14.40 0.00 8.54
CA PHE A 404 12.94 -0.17 8.49
C PHE A 404 12.54 -1.43 7.74
N LEU A 405 13.29 -1.81 6.70
CA LEU A 405 13.03 -3.01 5.90
C LEU A 405 13.60 -4.29 6.52
N LEU A 406 14.69 -4.20 7.29
CA LEU A 406 15.52 -5.37 7.66
C LEU A 406 15.71 -5.62 9.16
N ASP A 407 15.46 -4.65 10.04
CA ASP A 407 15.67 -4.83 11.48
C ASP A 407 14.45 -5.47 12.13
N GLU A 408 14.64 -6.53 12.91
CA GLU A 408 13.57 -7.25 13.62
C GLU A 408 12.80 -6.38 14.63
N GLN A 409 13.37 -5.24 15.03
CA GLN A 409 12.70 -4.30 15.95
C GLN A 409 11.84 -3.26 15.21
N ALA A 410 11.91 -3.20 13.87
CA ALA A 410 11.06 -2.32 13.10
C ALA A 410 9.62 -2.84 13.11
N ASN A 411 8.64 -1.94 13.06
CA ASN A 411 7.22 -2.35 13.18
C ASN A 411 6.64 -2.92 11.89
N TYR A 412 7.31 -2.68 10.76
CA TYR A 412 6.79 -2.94 9.42
C TYR A 412 7.90 -3.46 8.48
N ASN A 413 8.88 -4.19 9.01
CA ASN A 413 9.94 -4.75 8.19
C ASN A 413 9.40 -5.82 7.24
N GLU A 414 10.10 -5.95 6.11
CA GLU A 414 9.81 -6.97 5.11
C GLU A 414 10.43 -8.30 5.50
N VAL A 415 11.69 -8.27 5.96
CA VAL A 415 12.44 -9.47 6.35
C VAL A 415 13.26 -9.23 7.60
N ASN A 416 13.58 -10.30 8.32
CA ASN A 416 14.48 -10.24 9.48
C ASN A 416 15.93 -10.47 9.04
N GLY A 417 16.67 -9.39 8.82
CA GLY A 417 18.09 -9.42 8.53
C GLY A 417 18.93 -9.48 9.81
N LEU A 418 20.10 -10.12 9.74
CA LEU A 418 21.04 -10.17 10.86
C LEU A 418 21.85 -8.86 10.94
N PRO A 419 21.65 -8.01 11.97
CA PRO A 419 22.43 -6.78 12.12
C PRO A 419 23.89 -7.10 12.43
N LEU A 420 24.82 -6.53 11.65
CA LEU A 420 26.25 -6.69 11.87
C LEU A 420 26.85 -5.44 12.52
N GLY A 421 27.48 -5.61 13.69
CA GLY A 421 28.29 -4.57 14.32
C GLY A 421 29.72 -4.46 13.76
N ASN A 422 30.16 -5.44 12.97
CA ASN A 422 31.46 -5.45 12.28
C ASN A 422 31.30 -6.01 10.86
N CYS A 423 31.49 -5.14 9.87
CA CYS A 423 31.26 -5.45 8.46
C CYS A 423 32.55 -5.68 7.67
N LEU A 424 33.67 -6.01 8.33
CA LEU A 424 34.94 -6.27 7.62
C LEU A 424 34.90 -7.55 6.77
N ASN A 425 34.23 -8.61 7.26
CA ASN A 425 34.12 -9.92 6.60
C ASN A 425 32.69 -10.49 6.75
N PRO A 426 31.65 -9.85 6.20
CA PRO A 426 30.27 -10.30 6.36
C PRO A 426 30.05 -11.74 5.84
N GLY A 427 30.80 -12.17 4.82
CA GLY A 427 30.71 -13.52 4.26
C GLY A 427 31.25 -14.66 5.16
N GLU A 428 31.90 -14.34 6.27
CA GLU A 428 32.30 -15.35 7.29
C GLU A 428 31.20 -15.59 8.33
N VAL A 429 30.12 -14.80 8.32
CA VAL A 429 28.97 -14.93 9.21
C VAL A 429 27.90 -15.75 8.51
N GLU A 430 27.29 -16.70 9.22
CA GLU A 430 26.17 -17.47 8.70
C GLU A 430 24.95 -16.54 8.55
N PRO A 431 24.31 -16.48 7.36
CA PRO A 431 23.10 -15.69 7.16
C PRO A 431 21.94 -16.20 8.05
N PRO A 432 20.97 -15.32 8.40
CA PRO A 432 19.78 -15.75 9.12
C PRO A 432 18.93 -16.70 8.26
N LEU A 433 18.11 -17.53 8.91
CA LEU A 433 17.07 -18.29 8.22
C LEU A 433 15.89 -17.35 7.96
N GLY A 434 15.34 -17.37 6.74
CA GLY A 434 14.15 -16.63 6.34
C GLY A 434 12.95 -17.57 6.18
N VAL A 435 12.03 -17.23 5.28
CA VAL A 435 10.98 -18.17 4.86
C VAL A 435 11.59 -19.47 4.29
N PRO A 436 10.91 -20.62 4.47
CA PRO A 436 11.37 -21.91 3.96
C PRO A 436 11.81 -21.85 2.50
N SER A 437 13.05 -22.21 2.22
CA SER A 437 13.64 -22.09 0.89
C SER A 437 14.82 -23.04 0.71
N LEU A 438 15.25 -23.25 -0.55
CA LEU A 438 16.49 -23.98 -0.81
C LEU A 438 17.71 -23.33 -0.12
N ALA A 439 17.74 -22.00 -0.01
CA ALA A 439 18.83 -21.29 0.66
C ALA A 439 18.89 -21.66 2.15
N ASN A 440 17.74 -21.66 2.84
CA ASN A 440 17.64 -22.11 4.24
C ASN A 440 18.11 -23.57 4.39
N LEU A 441 17.67 -24.46 3.50
CA LEU A 441 18.04 -25.88 3.56
C LEU A 441 19.55 -26.09 3.40
N LYS A 442 20.19 -25.34 2.49
CA LYS A 442 21.66 -25.36 2.32
C LYS A 442 22.38 -24.83 3.56
N ILE A 443 21.92 -23.69 4.11
CA ILE A 443 22.47 -23.11 5.34
C ILE A 443 22.40 -24.12 6.50
N LEU A 444 21.24 -24.77 6.69
CA LEU A 444 21.05 -25.79 7.72
C LEU A 444 21.94 -27.02 7.50
N ALA A 445 22.03 -27.52 6.27
CA ALA A 445 22.87 -28.67 5.96
C ALA A 445 24.36 -28.39 6.24
N ASP A 446 24.86 -27.22 5.84
CA ASP A 446 26.23 -26.80 6.10
C ASP A 446 26.51 -26.63 7.61
N ARG A 447 25.58 -26.02 8.34
CA ARG A 447 25.65 -25.87 9.80
C ARG A 447 25.71 -27.23 10.50
N PHE A 448 24.82 -28.15 10.15
CA PHE A 448 24.77 -29.49 10.76
C PHE A 448 25.99 -30.35 10.42
N GLU A 449 26.59 -30.16 9.24
CA GLU A 449 27.89 -30.75 8.93
C GLU A 449 29.00 -30.16 9.81
N ALA A 450 29.03 -28.84 10.01
CA ALA A 450 30.03 -28.15 10.83
C ALA A 450 29.92 -28.49 12.33
N ASP A 451 28.69 -28.62 12.84
CA ASP A 451 28.39 -28.94 14.24
C ASP A 451 28.54 -30.43 14.56
N GLY A 452 28.63 -31.28 13.52
CA GLY A 452 28.81 -32.73 13.66
C GLY A 452 27.51 -33.46 14.01
N GLU A 453 26.37 -32.91 13.59
CA GLU A 453 25.03 -33.51 13.74
C GLU A 453 24.81 -34.70 12.80
N PHE A 454 25.64 -34.82 11.75
CA PHE A 454 25.75 -36.03 10.94
C PHE A 454 26.76 -37.01 11.52
N ALA A 455 26.41 -38.30 11.55
CA ALA A 455 27.29 -39.34 12.07
C ALA A 455 28.58 -39.56 11.25
N ASN A 456 28.59 -39.15 9.97
CA ASN A 456 29.75 -39.25 9.07
C ASN A 456 29.57 -38.41 7.78
N ASP A 457 30.67 -38.16 7.07
CA ASP A 457 30.72 -37.39 5.80
C ASP A 457 29.83 -37.96 4.68
N GLU A 458 29.51 -39.27 4.69
CA GLU A 458 28.65 -39.87 3.67
C GLU A 458 27.18 -39.46 3.86
N ALA A 459 26.73 -39.36 5.13
CA ALA A 459 25.39 -38.90 5.50
C ALA A 459 25.19 -37.42 5.11
N ALA A 460 26.12 -36.54 5.49
CA ALA A 460 26.11 -35.13 5.11
C ALA A 460 26.13 -34.94 3.59
N ARG A 461 27.03 -35.67 2.89
CA ARG A 461 27.12 -35.60 1.42
C ARG A 461 25.84 -36.06 0.72
N ALA A 462 25.09 -37.01 1.29
CA ALA A 462 23.84 -37.48 0.69
C ALA A 462 22.76 -36.38 0.69
N VAL A 463 22.64 -35.61 1.78
CA VAL A 463 21.77 -34.44 1.89
C VAL A 463 22.21 -33.35 0.92
N ASN A 464 23.50 -32.96 0.96
CA ASN A 464 24.04 -31.93 0.08
C ASN A 464 23.91 -32.26 -1.41
N LEU A 465 23.99 -33.54 -1.80
CA LEU A 465 23.76 -33.96 -3.18
C LEU A 465 22.28 -33.77 -3.61
N HIS A 466 21.32 -34.03 -2.72
CA HIS A 466 19.91 -33.77 -2.99
C HIS A 466 19.67 -32.28 -3.17
N LEU A 467 20.16 -31.44 -2.25
CA LEU A 467 20.02 -29.99 -2.34
C LEU A 467 20.71 -29.41 -3.59
N THR A 468 21.85 -29.98 -4.01
CA THR A 468 22.50 -29.60 -5.27
C THR A 468 21.62 -29.94 -6.48
N ALA A 469 20.96 -31.11 -6.48
CA ALA A 469 20.05 -31.49 -7.56
C ALA A 469 18.82 -30.57 -7.59
N VAL A 470 18.24 -30.26 -6.43
CA VAL A 470 17.15 -29.28 -6.29
C VAL A 470 17.56 -27.93 -6.88
N SER A 471 18.73 -27.41 -6.49
CA SER A 471 19.30 -26.16 -7.04
C SER A 471 19.36 -26.15 -8.57
N GLN A 472 19.83 -27.24 -9.17
CA GLN A 472 19.95 -27.34 -10.63
C GLN A 472 18.59 -27.35 -11.34
N PHE A 473 17.58 -27.99 -10.74
CA PHE A 473 16.25 -28.03 -11.32
C PHE A 473 15.51 -26.72 -11.13
N GLU A 474 15.69 -26.06 -9.97
CA GLU A 474 15.16 -24.72 -9.71
C GLU A 474 15.73 -23.70 -10.71
N GLU A 475 17.04 -23.68 -10.94
CA GLU A 475 17.70 -22.83 -11.95
C GLU A 475 17.21 -23.09 -13.39
N GLN A 476 16.69 -24.29 -13.67
CA GLN A 476 16.13 -24.65 -14.96
C GLN A 476 14.62 -24.38 -15.07
N GLY A 477 13.97 -23.92 -13.99
CA GLY A 477 12.52 -23.78 -13.91
C GLY A 477 11.77 -25.12 -13.98
N GLU A 478 12.41 -26.23 -13.60
CA GLU A 478 11.82 -27.58 -13.62
C GLU A 478 11.18 -27.93 -12.27
N THR A 479 10.15 -27.17 -11.86
CA THR A 479 9.48 -27.28 -10.56
C THR A 479 9.04 -28.71 -10.22
N GLU A 480 8.55 -29.49 -11.19
CA GLU A 480 8.15 -30.90 -10.94
C GLU A 480 9.30 -31.77 -10.43
N LYS A 481 10.50 -31.53 -10.95
CA LYS A 481 11.68 -32.26 -10.51
C LYS A 481 12.16 -31.74 -9.18
N VAL A 482 12.02 -30.44 -8.90
CA VAL A 482 12.31 -29.87 -7.58
C VAL A 482 11.47 -30.56 -6.52
N VAL A 483 10.13 -30.54 -6.65
CA VAL A 483 9.19 -31.17 -5.70
C VAL A 483 9.54 -32.64 -5.50
N LYS A 484 9.76 -33.39 -6.58
CA LYS A 484 10.15 -34.81 -6.49
C LYS A 484 11.48 -35.03 -5.74
N HIS A 485 12.45 -34.13 -5.90
CA HIS A 485 13.73 -34.23 -5.23
C HIS A 485 13.66 -33.78 -3.76
N LEU A 486 12.74 -32.88 -3.41
CA LEU A 486 12.41 -32.53 -2.04
C LEU A 486 11.68 -33.68 -1.32
N ASP A 487 10.71 -34.33 -1.96
CA ASP A 487 10.06 -35.56 -1.44
C ASP A 487 11.09 -36.66 -1.14
N GLY A 488 12.01 -36.92 -2.08
CA GLY A 488 13.12 -37.85 -1.86
C GLY A 488 14.11 -37.40 -0.77
N LEU A 489 14.23 -36.09 -0.52
CA LEU A 489 15.01 -35.55 0.59
C LEU A 489 14.31 -35.81 1.93
N LEU A 490 13.00 -35.62 2.04
CA LEU A 490 12.22 -35.93 3.24
C LEU A 490 12.37 -37.41 3.63
N ASP A 491 12.19 -38.31 2.65
CA ASP A 491 12.45 -39.75 2.82
C ASP A 491 13.88 -40.05 3.33
N LEU A 492 14.87 -39.33 2.80
CA LEU A 492 16.27 -39.48 3.19
C LEU A 492 16.50 -38.99 4.63
N LEU A 493 15.92 -37.84 5.01
CA LEU A 493 16.05 -37.27 6.35
C LEU A 493 15.44 -38.20 7.40
N GLU A 494 14.24 -38.72 7.13
CA GLU A 494 13.56 -39.71 7.97
C GLU A 494 14.41 -40.98 8.13
N HIS A 495 14.91 -41.52 7.01
CA HIS A 495 15.78 -42.68 7.04
C HIS A 495 17.06 -42.45 7.85
N GLN A 496 17.69 -41.28 7.70
CA GLN A 496 18.90 -40.94 8.45
C GLN A 496 18.63 -40.78 9.94
N ARG A 497 17.49 -40.18 10.33
CA ARG A 497 17.05 -40.08 11.73
C ARG A 497 16.84 -41.47 12.33
N GLU A 498 16.05 -42.34 11.67
CA GLU A 498 15.77 -43.69 12.14
C GLU A 498 17.02 -44.56 12.34
N ASN A 499 18.09 -44.28 11.58
CA ASN A 499 19.35 -45.03 11.62
C ASN A 499 20.46 -44.31 12.42
N GLU A 500 20.12 -43.28 13.20
CA GLU A 500 21.06 -42.50 14.03
C GLU A 500 22.22 -41.88 13.19
N LEU A 501 21.96 -41.59 11.91
CA LEU A 501 22.90 -40.93 10.99
C LEU A 501 22.76 -39.40 10.99
N LEU A 502 21.58 -38.91 11.38
CA LEU A 502 21.24 -37.51 11.62
C LEU A 502 20.66 -37.42 13.03
N SER A 503 21.04 -36.40 13.79
CA SER A 503 20.47 -36.18 15.12
C SER A 503 18.97 -35.82 15.06
N GLU A 504 18.25 -36.12 16.14
CA GLU A 504 16.85 -35.70 16.31
C GLU A 504 16.71 -34.17 16.25
N GLU A 505 17.68 -33.44 16.80
CA GLU A 505 17.67 -31.97 16.80
C GLU A 505 17.77 -31.41 15.38
N ALA A 506 18.70 -31.93 14.58
CA ALA A 506 18.85 -31.50 13.19
C ALA A 506 17.65 -31.90 12.32
N TYR A 507 17.11 -33.11 12.50
CA TYR A 507 15.91 -33.55 11.79
C TYR A 507 14.71 -32.61 12.04
N ASN A 508 14.42 -32.30 13.31
CA ASN A 508 13.28 -31.46 13.69
C ASN A 508 13.40 -30.00 13.21
N LEU A 509 14.56 -29.60 12.67
CA LEU A 509 14.79 -28.27 12.10
C LEU A 509 14.78 -28.26 10.57
N ILE A 510 15.42 -29.24 9.90
CA ILE A 510 15.52 -29.24 8.42
C ILE A 510 14.31 -29.85 7.73
N GLU A 511 13.65 -30.82 8.35
CA GLU A 511 12.51 -31.51 7.71
C GLU A 511 11.29 -30.60 7.55
N PRO A 512 10.85 -29.83 8.57
CA PRO A 512 9.73 -28.91 8.41
C PRO A 512 10.00 -27.82 7.36
N GLN A 513 11.25 -27.35 7.26
CA GLN A 513 11.68 -26.38 6.25
C GLN A 513 11.62 -26.97 4.83
N ALA A 514 11.96 -28.25 4.67
CA ALA A 514 11.92 -28.92 3.37
C ALA A 514 10.48 -29.22 2.94
N ASP A 515 9.63 -29.64 3.87
CA ASP A 515 8.20 -29.90 3.61
C ASP A 515 7.47 -28.61 3.25
N SER A 516 7.68 -27.52 4.01
CA SER A 516 7.06 -26.23 3.70
C SER A 516 7.49 -25.70 2.34
N TYR A 517 8.79 -25.66 2.06
CA TYR A 517 9.29 -25.20 0.75
C TYR A 517 8.77 -26.06 -0.41
N MET A 518 8.60 -27.38 -0.19
CA MET A 518 8.00 -28.25 -1.20
C MET A 518 6.54 -27.90 -1.46
N LYS A 519 5.76 -27.61 -0.42
CA LYS A 519 4.35 -27.23 -0.52
C LYS A 519 4.17 -25.89 -1.23
N ASP A 520 5.03 -24.91 -0.93
CA ASP A 520 5.03 -23.59 -1.59
C ASP A 520 5.29 -23.70 -3.10
N LEU A 521 6.04 -24.72 -3.53
CA LEU A 521 6.28 -25.00 -4.95
C LEU A 521 5.18 -25.84 -5.61
N GLN A 522 4.40 -26.58 -4.80
CA GLN A 522 3.37 -27.50 -5.29
C GLN A 522 2.02 -26.81 -5.45
N TYR A 523 1.73 -25.82 -4.61
CA TYR A 523 0.44 -25.15 -4.55
C TYR A 523 0.57 -23.68 -4.93
N ALA A 524 -0.48 -23.12 -5.54
CA ALA A 524 -0.56 -21.68 -5.77
C ALA A 524 -0.68 -20.89 -4.45
N PHE A 525 -1.20 -21.55 -3.41
CA PHE A 525 -1.20 -21.05 -2.05
C PHE A 525 -1.26 -22.21 -1.05
N TYR A 526 -0.48 -22.16 0.03
CA TYR A 526 -0.54 -23.11 1.13
C TYR A 526 -0.46 -22.37 2.47
N GLN A 527 -1.36 -22.70 3.39
CA GLN A 527 -1.24 -22.28 4.78
C GLN A 527 -1.66 -23.41 5.72
N GLY A 528 -0.76 -23.81 6.62
CA GLY A 528 -0.94 -24.86 7.62
C GLY A 528 -0.88 -24.39 9.07
N PHE A 529 -0.65 -23.09 9.32
CA PHE A 529 -0.71 -22.45 10.65
C PHE A 529 0.18 -23.08 11.73
N VAL A 530 1.36 -23.56 11.35
CA VAL A 530 2.32 -24.20 12.28
C VAL A 530 3.24 -23.16 12.90
N GLU A 531 2.75 -22.44 13.92
CA GLU A 531 3.50 -21.43 14.66
C GLU A 531 3.25 -21.49 16.19
N GLU A 532 3.91 -20.62 16.95
CA GLU A 532 3.68 -20.48 18.39
C GLU A 532 2.28 -19.92 18.70
N ASP A 533 1.64 -20.49 19.72
CA ASP A 533 0.34 -20.05 20.22
C ASP A 533 0.33 -18.55 20.59
N GLY A 534 -0.68 -17.83 20.12
CA GLY A 534 -0.91 -16.42 20.39
C GLY A 534 -0.30 -15.48 19.35
N ASN A 535 0.49 -15.99 18.39
CA ASN A 535 0.95 -15.21 17.25
C ASN A 535 -0.22 -14.76 16.38
N SER A 536 -0.07 -13.62 15.70
CA SER A 536 -0.95 -13.26 14.58
C SER A 536 -0.62 -14.14 13.38
N TRP A 537 -1.55 -14.25 12.43
CA TRP A 537 -1.23 -14.88 11.15
C TRP A 537 -0.11 -14.10 10.48
N ASP A 538 0.85 -14.79 9.87
CA ASP A 538 1.92 -14.14 9.12
C ASP A 538 1.32 -13.32 7.98
N SER A 539 1.52 -12.01 8.02
CA SER A 539 0.97 -11.12 7.00
C SER A 539 1.67 -11.26 5.65
N SER A 540 2.89 -11.82 5.58
CA SER A 540 3.56 -12.05 4.29
C SER A 540 2.81 -13.06 3.42
N ASP A 541 2.05 -13.98 4.03
CA ASP A 541 1.28 -14.99 3.29
C ASP A 541 -0.02 -14.42 2.70
N PHE A 542 -0.38 -13.17 3.03
CA PHE A 542 -1.66 -12.58 2.64
C PHE A 542 -1.46 -11.14 2.16
N VAL A 543 -1.86 -10.84 0.92
CA VAL A 543 -2.00 -9.45 0.44
C VAL A 543 -2.81 -8.61 1.42
N ASN A 544 -3.83 -9.22 2.04
CA ASN A 544 -4.67 -8.50 2.96
C ASN A 544 -5.40 -9.40 3.97
N LEU A 545 -5.22 -9.10 5.26
CA LEU A 545 -6.09 -9.53 6.35
C LEU A 545 -6.87 -8.32 6.89
N HIS A 546 -8.14 -8.20 6.52
CA HIS A 546 -8.95 -7.01 6.84
C HIS A 546 -10.13 -7.31 7.75
N SER A 547 -10.26 -6.44 8.76
CA SER A 547 -11.35 -6.45 9.74
C SER A 547 -12.35 -5.33 9.49
N TRP A 548 -13.64 -5.61 9.68
CA TRP A 548 -14.66 -4.57 9.76
C TRP A 548 -15.66 -4.83 10.89
N PRO A 549 -15.98 -3.84 11.74
CA PRO A 549 -15.32 -2.53 11.85
C PRO A 549 -13.84 -2.66 12.26
N THR A 550 -13.05 -1.59 12.16
CA THR A 550 -11.62 -1.58 12.57
C THR A 550 -11.38 -0.96 13.94
N ASN A 551 -12.45 -0.56 14.64
CA ASN A 551 -12.34 -0.03 16.00
C ASN A 551 -13.68 -0.11 16.78
N PRO A 552 -13.81 -1.02 17.77
CA PRO A 552 -12.94 -2.19 17.91
C PRO A 552 -13.05 -3.10 16.67
N ASP A 553 -12.04 -3.94 16.46
CA ASP A 553 -11.98 -4.84 15.32
C ASP A 553 -13.16 -5.83 15.32
N GLY A 554 -13.78 -6.01 14.15
CA GLY A 554 -14.87 -6.96 13.95
C GLY A 554 -14.41 -8.39 13.73
N ALA A 555 -13.14 -8.58 13.38
CA ALA A 555 -12.44 -9.84 13.25
C ALA A 555 -10.97 -9.68 13.67
N THR A 556 -10.41 -10.71 14.32
CA THR A 556 -8.97 -10.79 14.64
C THR A 556 -8.40 -12.14 14.21
N TYR A 557 -7.13 -12.17 13.82
CA TYR A 557 -6.46 -13.34 13.23
C TYR A 557 -5.32 -13.78 14.15
N THR A 558 -5.41 -14.99 14.68
CA THR A 558 -4.44 -15.54 15.64
C THR A 558 -4.18 -17.01 15.39
N ILE A 559 -3.04 -17.52 15.85
CA ILE A 559 -2.69 -18.94 15.80
C ILE A 559 -2.84 -19.53 17.20
N GLN A 560 -3.52 -20.68 17.29
CA GLN A 560 -3.68 -21.42 18.54
C GLN A 560 -3.79 -22.92 18.24
N ASP A 561 -3.05 -23.75 18.96
CA ASP A 561 -3.03 -25.20 18.82
C ASP A 561 -2.73 -25.67 17.38
N ASN A 562 -1.79 -24.98 16.69
CA ASN A 562 -1.49 -25.14 15.25
C ASN A 562 -2.71 -24.94 14.33
N THR A 563 -3.60 -24.02 14.70
CA THR A 563 -4.76 -23.65 13.87
C THR A 563 -4.87 -22.15 13.73
N GLY A 564 -5.19 -21.69 12.52
CA GLY A 564 -5.52 -20.31 12.24
C GLY A 564 -6.92 -20.01 12.74
N GLN A 565 -7.04 -19.18 13.77
CA GLN A 565 -8.31 -18.72 14.32
C GLN A 565 -8.66 -17.32 13.82
N VAL A 566 -9.89 -17.19 13.32
CA VAL A 566 -10.55 -15.91 13.07
C VAL A 566 -11.62 -15.71 14.13
N ASP A 567 -11.31 -14.92 15.15
CA ASP A 567 -12.28 -14.50 16.18
C ASP A 567 -13.14 -13.38 15.60
N LEU A 568 -14.41 -13.70 15.36
CA LEU A 568 -15.38 -12.86 14.68
C LEU A 568 -16.36 -12.26 15.69
N ASP A 569 -16.22 -10.97 15.93
CA ASP A 569 -17.00 -10.23 16.92
C ASP A 569 -18.47 -10.07 16.49
N ASN A 570 -19.31 -9.71 17.45
CA ASN A 570 -20.70 -9.35 17.19
C ASN A 570 -20.81 -8.09 16.34
N ARG A 571 -21.84 -8.04 15.49
CA ARG A 571 -22.19 -6.82 14.74
C ARG A 571 -22.48 -5.67 15.70
N GLN A 572 -21.81 -4.54 15.48
CA GLN A 572 -22.05 -3.31 16.26
C GLN A 572 -23.28 -2.53 15.80
N GLN A 573 -23.85 -1.73 16.71
CA GLN A 573 -24.99 -0.87 16.42
C GLN A 573 -24.66 0.17 15.35
N GLY A 574 -25.43 0.18 14.26
CA GLY A 574 -25.21 1.09 13.13
C GLY A 574 -24.49 0.44 11.94
N ASN A 575 -23.77 -0.65 12.16
CA ASN A 575 -23.10 -1.41 11.09
C ASN A 575 -24.07 -2.40 10.44
N GLY A 576 -23.79 -2.83 9.22
CA GLY A 576 -24.55 -3.89 8.53
C GLY A 576 -24.20 -5.31 9.02
N SER A 577 -22.94 -5.50 9.41
CA SER A 577 -22.32 -6.75 9.85
C SER A 577 -20.97 -6.47 10.51
N ALA A 578 -20.39 -7.47 11.17
CA ALA A 578 -18.94 -7.57 11.40
C ALA A 578 -18.37 -8.62 10.43
N PHE A 579 -17.16 -8.44 9.90
CA PHE A 579 -16.54 -9.42 9.01
C PHE A 579 -15.02 -9.37 9.03
N GLY A 580 -14.41 -10.52 8.75
CA GLY A 580 -13.01 -10.67 8.39
C GLY A 580 -12.90 -11.05 6.90
N ARG A 581 -11.92 -10.47 6.21
CA ARG A 581 -11.53 -10.80 4.84
C ARG A 581 -10.11 -11.34 4.84
N ILE A 582 -9.87 -12.34 4.02
CA ILE A 582 -8.59 -13.00 3.84
C ILE A 582 -8.33 -13.04 2.34
N THR A 583 -7.29 -12.35 1.92
CA THR A 583 -6.78 -12.35 0.55
C THR A 583 -5.41 -13.02 0.57
N PRO A 584 -5.32 -14.32 0.24
CA PRO A 584 -4.05 -15.02 0.06
C PRO A 584 -3.13 -14.28 -0.90
N ASP A 585 -1.83 -14.24 -0.59
CA ASP A 585 -0.85 -13.82 -1.57
C ASP A 585 -0.52 -14.99 -2.50
N MET A 586 -1.01 -14.87 -3.73
CA MET A 586 -0.92 -15.88 -4.76
C MET A 586 -1.07 -15.25 -6.13
N GLU A 587 -0.45 -15.86 -7.13
CA GLU A 587 -0.66 -15.50 -8.53
C GLU A 587 -2.12 -15.78 -8.95
N GLU A 588 -2.58 -15.05 -9.97
CA GLU A 588 -3.92 -15.30 -10.52
C GLU A 588 -3.99 -16.66 -11.24
N THR A 589 -5.09 -17.39 -11.04
CA THR A 589 -5.34 -18.71 -11.64
C THR A 589 -6.60 -18.70 -12.50
N GLU A 590 -6.59 -19.43 -13.62
CA GLU A 590 -7.77 -19.62 -14.49
C GLU A 590 -8.53 -20.90 -14.14
N ASN A 591 -7.81 -22.02 -14.02
CA ASN A 591 -8.33 -23.27 -13.49
C ASN A 591 -7.70 -23.55 -12.14
N SER A 592 -8.52 -23.60 -11.09
CA SER A 592 -8.02 -23.80 -9.74
C SER A 592 -8.95 -24.59 -8.86
N GLU A 593 -8.37 -25.12 -7.79
CA GLU A 593 -9.07 -25.84 -6.75
C GLU A 593 -8.68 -25.30 -5.38
N LEU A 594 -9.68 -24.98 -4.57
CA LEU A 594 -9.53 -24.57 -3.18
C LEU A 594 -9.98 -25.72 -2.28
N LEU A 595 -9.08 -26.19 -1.42
CA LEU A 595 -9.35 -27.17 -0.37
C LEU A 595 -9.14 -26.50 0.99
N VAL A 596 -10.13 -26.59 1.87
CA VAL A 596 -10.06 -25.98 3.20
C VAL A 596 -10.54 -26.98 4.26
N ARG A 597 -9.74 -27.16 5.31
CA ARG A 597 -10.16 -27.81 6.55
C ARG A 597 -10.52 -26.76 7.57
N PHE A 598 -11.78 -26.74 8.00
CA PHE A 598 -12.30 -25.72 8.89
C PHE A 598 -13.33 -26.25 9.89
N LYS A 599 -13.58 -25.47 10.94
CA LYS A 599 -14.74 -25.59 11.82
C LYS A 599 -15.16 -24.22 12.36
N ALA A 600 -16.40 -24.13 12.82
CA ALA A 600 -16.86 -23.00 13.62
C ALA A 600 -17.20 -23.50 15.03
N ASP A 601 -16.81 -22.77 16.07
CA ASP A 601 -17.04 -23.18 17.45
C ASP A 601 -18.54 -23.27 17.79
N GLU A 602 -19.37 -22.44 17.14
CA GLU A 602 -20.82 -22.48 17.24
C GLU A 602 -21.51 -22.57 15.87
N THR A 603 -22.66 -23.25 15.82
CA THR A 603 -23.57 -23.29 14.65
C THR A 603 -24.97 -22.79 15.02
N GLY A 604 -25.78 -22.41 14.03
CA GLY A 604 -27.16 -21.90 14.23
C GLY A 604 -27.28 -20.38 14.28
N ASN A 605 -26.18 -19.65 14.48
CA ASN A 605 -26.12 -18.19 14.42
C ASN A 605 -26.12 -17.69 12.96
N ASN A 606 -26.55 -16.45 12.71
CA ASN A 606 -26.55 -15.80 11.39
C ASN A 606 -25.15 -15.33 11.02
N GLN A 607 -24.30 -16.33 10.80
CA GLN A 607 -22.91 -16.21 10.45
C GLN A 607 -22.62 -17.03 9.20
N ARG A 608 -21.63 -16.61 8.42
CA ARG A 608 -21.31 -17.26 7.15
C ARG A 608 -19.81 -17.35 6.93
N LEU A 609 -19.39 -18.47 6.35
CA LEU A 609 -18.10 -18.62 5.68
C LEU A 609 -18.33 -18.51 4.17
N ARG A 610 -17.48 -17.76 3.49
CA ARG A 610 -17.49 -17.63 2.03
C ARG A 610 -16.12 -17.91 1.47
N LEU A 611 -16.08 -18.73 0.44
CA LEU A 611 -14.87 -19.12 -0.27
C LEU A 611 -15.08 -18.84 -1.75
N TRP A 612 -14.12 -18.19 -2.38
CA TRP A 612 -14.19 -17.79 -3.78
C TRP A 612 -12.92 -18.17 -4.52
N LEU A 613 -13.07 -18.45 -5.81
CA LEU A 613 -12.02 -18.68 -6.81
C LEU A 613 -12.23 -17.73 -7.99
N GLN A 614 -11.17 -17.57 -8.79
CA GLN A 614 -11.16 -16.71 -9.99
C GLN A 614 -11.74 -15.33 -9.68
N SER A 615 -11.35 -14.78 -8.53
CA SER A 615 -11.90 -13.54 -8.00
C SER A 615 -10.93 -12.39 -8.18
N ASP A 616 -11.47 -11.19 -8.34
CA ASP A 616 -10.68 -9.96 -8.41
C ASP A 616 -10.30 -9.46 -7.01
N ALA A 617 -11.11 -8.57 -6.45
CA ALA A 617 -10.93 -7.93 -5.16
C ALA A 617 -12.25 -7.94 -4.41
N PHE A 618 -12.19 -7.88 -3.08
CA PHE A 618 -13.39 -7.61 -2.29
C PHE A 618 -14.03 -6.29 -2.71
N SER A 619 -15.34 -6.30 -3.00
CA SER A 619 -16.05 -5.04 -3.25
C SER A 619 -15.94 -4.14 -2.02
N SER A 620 -15.76 -2.84 -2.24
CA SER A 620 -15.63 -1.85 -1.17
C SER A 620 -16.78 -1.98 -0.14
N GLY A 621 -16.42 -2.07 1.14
CA GLY A 621 -17.36 -2.23 2.27
C GLY A 621 -18.16 -3.55 2.32
N SER A 622 -17.86 -4.54 1.48
CA SER A 622 -18.56 -5.84 1.37
C SER A 622 -17.64 -7.05 1.57
N SER A 623 -18.05 -8.11 2.28
CA SER A 623 -17.30 -9.37 2.37
C SER A 623 -17.56 -10.32 1.19
N MET A 624 -17.62 -9.77 -0.01
CA MET A 624 -17.85 -10.50 -1.25
C MET A 624 -17.03 -9.81 -2.35
N PRO A 625 -16.50 -10.56 -3.34
CA PRO A 625 -15.69 -10.00 -4.41
C PRO A 625 -16.49 -9.14 -5.38
N VAL A 626 -15.85 -8.36 -6.24
CA VAL A 626 -16.54 -7.68 -7.35
C VAL A 626 -16.98 -8.71 -8.40
N ASN A 627 -16.07 -9.63 -8.76
CA ASN A 627 -16.28 -10.76 -9.64
C ASN A 627 -15.71 -12.05 -9.03
N GLY A 628 -16.36 -13.20 -9.26
CA GLY A 628 -15.82 -14.48 -8.79
C GLY A 628 -16.84 -15.62 -8.78
N TYR A 629 -16.34 -16.85 -8.65
CA TYR A 629 -17.17 -18.02 -8.40
C TYR A 629 -16.87 -18.57 -7.02
N GLY A 630 -17.90 -18.94 -6.27
CA GLY A 630 -17.69 -19.29 -4.88
C GLY A 630 -18.85 -20.01 -4.24
N ILE A 631 -18.63 -20.33 -2.97
CA ILE A 631 -19.61 -20.91 -2.09
C ILE A 631 -19.89 -20.00 -0.91
N GLU A 632 -21.13 -20.02 -0.43
CA GLU A 632 -21.53 -19.42 0.83
C GLU A 632 -22.11 -20.50 1.72
N MET A 633 -21.47 -20.72 2.86
CA MET A 633 -21.94 -21.61 3.90
C MET A 633 -22.63 -20.78 4.97
N ASN A 634 -23.92 -21.04 5.20
CA ASN A 634 -24.74 -20.29 6.13
C ASN A 634 -25.04 -21.13 7.38
N LEU A 635 -24.43 -20.76 8.51
CA LEU A 635 -24.55 -21.51 9.76
C LEU A 635 -25.96 -21.44 10.38
N ASN A 636 -26.78 -20.44 10.00
CA ASN A 636 -28.15 -20.32 10.52
C ASN A 636 -29.12 -21.24 9.82
N THR A 637 -29.05 -21.26 8.48
CA THR A 637 -29.96 -22.06 7.66
C THR A 637 -29.43 -23.46 7.41
N ASP A 638 -28.17 -23.72 7.75
CA ASP A 638 -27.44 -24.96 7.47
C ASP A 638 -27.42 -25.30 5.96
N GLU A 639 -27.28 -24.26 5.12
CA GLU A 639 -27.22 -24.40 3.66
C GLU A 639 -25.80 -24.08 3.16
N LEU A 640 -25.33 -24.89 2.21
CA LEU A 640 -24.18 -24.58 1.36
C LEU A 640 -24.70 -24.18 -0.03
N ILE A 641 -24.32 -22.99 -0.49
CA ILE A 641 -24.82 -22.41 -1.74
C ILE A 641 -23.64 -22.22 -2.70
N LEU A 642 -23.71 -22.82 -3.90
CA LEU A 642 -22.81 -22.51 -5.02
C LEU A 642 -23.33 -21.30 -5.78
N ARG A 643 -22.45 -20.33 -6.07
CA ARG A 643 -22.83 -19.06 -6.69
C ARG A 643 -21.71 -18.41 -7.51
N GLY A 644 -22.13 -17.53 -8.41
CA GLY A 644 -21.27 -16.61 -9.14
C GLY A 644 -21.58 -15.18 -8.77
N ARG A 645 -20.60 -14.31 -8.95
CA ARG A 645 -20.74 -12.86 -8.78
C ARG A 645 -20.11 -12.15 -9.98
N TYR A 646 -20.86 -11.23 -10.57
CA TYR A 646 -20.44 -10.45 -11.72
C TYR A 646 -20.95 -9.02 -11.59
N ASP A 647 -20.03 -8.04 -11.64
CA ASP A 647 -20.32 -6.61 -11.47
C ASP A 647 -21.22 -6.34 -10.24
N SER A 648 -20.82 -6.91 -9.10
CA SER A 648 -21.55 -6.88 -7.82
C SER A 648 -22.93 -7.56 -7.80
N SER A 649 -23.41 -8.12 -8.91
CA SER A 649 -24.63 -8.93 -8.99
C SER A 649 -24.33 -10.39 -8.64
N SER A 650 -25.16 -11.00 -7.80
CA SER A 650 -24.97 -12.40 -7.37
C SER A 650 -26.01 -13.34 -8.01
N THR A 651 -25.54 -14.49 -8.49
CA THR A 651 -26.35 -15.57 -9.05
C THR A 651 -26.11 -16.84 -8.25
N ASN A 652 -27.18 -17.49 -7.77
CA ASN A 652 -27.07 -18.81 -7.13
C ASN A 652 -27.25 -19.89 -8.20
N PHE A 653 -26.31 -20.82 -8.27
CA PHE A 653 -26.33 -21.93 -9.22
C PHE A 653 -26.99 -23.16 -8.61
N ASP A 654 -26.58 -23.54 -7.39
CA ASP A 654 -27.10 -24.72 -6.70
C ASP A 654 -27.05 -24.56 -5.16
N ARG A 655 -27.71 -25.47 -4.43
CA ARG A 655 -27.71 -25.51 -2.97
C ARG A 655 -27.91 -26.93 -2.42
N ILE A 656 -27.26 -27.21 -1.29
CA ILE A 656 -27.43 -28.45 -0.52
C ILE A 656 -27.55 -28.14 0.99
N ASP A 657 -28.09 -29.09 1.75
CA ASP A 657 -28.00 -29.08 3.21
C ASP A 657 -26.55 -29.38 3.62
N ALA A 658 -25.92 -28.47 4.35
CA ALA A 658 -24.50 -28.58 4.73
C ALA A 658 -24.29 -29.60 5.88
N ASN A 659 -25.30 -29.80 6.73
CA ASN A 659 -25.23 -30.65 7.92
C ASN A 659 -24.06 -30.29 8.85
N MET A 660 -23.86 -28.98 9.06
CA MET A 660 -22.74 -28.44 9.83
C MET A 660 -22.80 -28.85 11.30
N SER A 661 -21.61 -29.00 11.88
CA SER A 661 -21.39 -29.20 13.31
C SER A 661 -20.19 -28.38 13.78
N ASP A 662 -19.93 -28.39 15.09
CA ASP A 662 -18.74 -27.82 15.74
C ASP A 662 -17.48 -28.70 15.58
N GLU A 663 -17.60 -29.85 14.92
CA GLU A 663 -16.49 -30.72 14.52
C GLU A 663 -15.80 -30.21 13.24
N TRP A 664 -14.65 -30.80 12.89
CA TRP A 664 -13.91 -30.48 11.67
C TRP A 664 -14.62 -30.97 10.40
N HIS A 665 -14.59 -30.12 9.37
CA HIS A 665 -15.11 -30.40 8.05
C HIS A 665 -14.06 -30.02 7.00
N TRP A 666 -14.16 -30.68 5.86
CA TRP A 666 -13.42 -30.35 4.65
C TRP A 666 -14.36 -29.86 3.59
N VAL A 667 -13.95 -28.83 2.87
CA VAL A 667 -14.65 -28.36 1.67
C VAL A 667 -13.68 -28.22 0.51
N ARG A 668 -14.07 -28.75 -0.64
CA ARG A 668 -13.32 -28.64 -1.90
C ARG A 668 -14.19 -27.89 -2.92
N LEU A 669 -13.70 -26.76 -3.41
CA LEU A 669 -14.31 -25.97 -4.48
C LEU A 669 -13.37 -26.03 -5.69
N ARG A 670 -13.87 -26.48 -6.84
CA ARG A 670 -13.11 -26.54 -8.09
C ARG A 670 -13.76 -25.67 -9.15
N LYS A 671 -12.94 -24.85 -9.82
CA LYS A 671 -13.27 -24.20 -11.08
C LYS A 671 -12.32 -24.72 -12.16
N GLN A 672 -12.85 -25.44 -13.13
CA GLN A 672 -12.09 -26.00 -14.25
C GLN A 672 -12.88 -25.86 -15.55
N ASP A 673 -12.30 -25.23 -16.56
CA ASP A 673 -12.94 -24.92 -17.84
C ASP A 673 -14.30 -24.23 -17.62
N ASP A 674 -15.39 -24.87 -18.03
CA ASP A 674 -16.77 -24.40 -17.87
C ASP A 674 -17.48 -25.03 -16.67
N GLU A 675 -16.80 -25.81 -15.82
CA GLU A 675 -17.40 -26.50 -14.69
C GLU A 675 -16.99 -25.90 -13.33
N LEU A 676 -18.00 -25.75 -12.46
CA LEU A 676 -17.86 -25.50 -11.03
C LEU A 676 -18.27 -26.75 -10.26
N LYS A 677 -17.44 -27.22 -9.33
CA LYS A 677 -17.72 -28.42 -8.54
C LYS A 677 -17.44 -28.21 -7.06
N VAL A 678 -18.27 -28.81 -6.22
CA VAL A 678 -18.15 -28.68 -4.76
C VAL A 678 -18.33 -30.02 -4.06
N ARG A 679 -17.49 -30.28 -3.05
CA ARG A 679 -17.64 -31.36 -2.08
C ARG A 679 -17.53 -30.83 -0.67
N LEU A 680 -18.32 -31.37 0.24
CA LEU A 680 -18.26 -31.10 1.68
C LEU A 680 -18.35 -32.43 2.44
N TRP A 681 -17.39 -32.70 3.32
CA TRP A 681 -17.41 -33.90 4.16
C TRP A 681 -16.88 -33.63 5.57
N LYS A 682 -17.20 -34.53 6.50
CA LYS A 682 -16.68 -34.48 7.87
C LYS A 682 -15.27 -35.08 7.90
N ASP A 683 -14.42 -34.52 8.75
CA ASP A 683 -13.02 -34.93 8.88
C ASP A 683 -12.82 -36.39 9.32
N ASP A 684 -13.80 -36.98 10.01
CA ASP A 684 -13.77 -38.39 10.42
C ASP A 684 -14.15 -39.38 9.31
N MET A 685 -14.38 -38.87 8.09
CA MET A 685 -14.76 -39.63 6.90
C MET A 685 -13.70 -39.51 5.80
N GLU A 686 -13.56 -40.56 4.98
CA GLU A 686 -12.75 -40.47 3.75
C GLU A 686 -13.39 -39.48 2.76
N GLU A 687 -12.54 -38.81 1.95
CA GLU A 687 -13.00 -37.90 0.91
C GLU A 687 -13.95 -38.64 -0.06
N PRO A 688 -15.16 -38.12 -0.32
CA PRO A 688 -16.09 -38.75 -1.26
C PRO A 688 -15.59 -38.72 -2.72
N ASP A 689 -15.75 -39.83 -3.43
CA ASP A 689 -15.46 -39.92 -4.88
C ASP A 689 -16.41 -39.08 -5.75
N ASP A 690 -17.63 -38.83 -5.27
CA ASP A 690 -18.69 -38.10 -5.99
C ASP A 690 -18.72 -36.62 -5.59
N TRP A 691 -19.08 -35.73 -6.52
CA TRP A 691 -19.29 -34.31 -6.24
C TRP A 691 -20.71 -34.05 -5.73
N ASP A 692 -20.85 -33.24 -4.68
CA ASP A 692 -22.15 -32.86 -4.12
C ASP A 692 -22.89 -31.88 -5.02
N MET A 693 -22.15 -30.95 -5.64
CA MET A 693 -22.67 -30.01 -6.65
C MET A 693 -21.74 -29.98 -7.86
N VAL A 694 -22.34 -29.96 -9.06
CA VAL A 694 -21.67 -29.75 -10.34
C VAL A 694 -22.52 -28.81 -11.17
N HIS A 695 -21.97 -27.67 -11.54
CA HIS A 695 -22.62 -26.67 -12.40
C HIS A 695 -21.77 -26.41 -13.64
N THR A 696 -22.39 -26.45 -14.82
CA THR A 696 -21.75 -26.08 -16.08
C THR A 696 -22.17 -24.66 -16.46
N LEU A 697 -21.18 -23.77 -16.55
CA LEU A 697 -21.34 -22.36 -16.90
C LEU A 697 -21.84 -22.20 -18.34
N SER A 698 -22.90 -21.44 -18.49
CA SER A 698 -23.34 -20.94 -19.80
C SER A 698 -22.51 -19.72 -20.22
N PRO A 699 -22.47 -19.38 -21.53
CA PRO A 699 -21.67 -18.25 -22.01
C PRO A 699 -21.95 -16.89 -21.33
N ASP A 700 -23.18 -16.67 -20.87
CA ASP A 700 -23.58 -15.42 -20.19
C ASP A 700 -23.16 -15.41 -18.70
N GLU A 701 -22.68 -16.55 -18.17
CA GLU A 701 -22.20 -16.69 -16.79
C GLU A 701 -20.67 -16.60 -16.66
N TYR A 702 -19.95 -16.47 -17.78
CA TYR A 702 -18.50 -16.24 -17.76
C TYR A 702 -18.15 -14.85 -17.22
N LEU A 703 -17.14 -14.81 -16.36
CA LEU A 703 -16.50 -13.56 -15.97
C LEU A 703 -15.69 -12.98 -17.15
N PRO A 704 -15.55 -11.65 -17.26
CA PRO A 704 -14.77 -11.03 -18.34
C PRO A 704 -13.28 -11.30 -18.19
N ASN A 705 -12.79 -11.36 -16.95
CA ASN A 705 -11.45 -11.83 -16.65
C ASN A 705 -11.52 -13.34 -16.36
N HIS A 706 -10.72 -14.11 -17.09
CA HIS A 706 -10.70 -15.56 -16.99
C HIS A 706 -9.75 -16.05 -15.89
N SER A 707 -8.89 -15.18 -15.34
CA SER A 707 -8.02 -15.44 -14.19
C SER A 707 -8.46 -14.65 -12.95
N GLY A 708 -8.06 -15.12 -11.77
CA GLY A 708 -8.19 -14.37 -10.53
C GLY A 708 -7.65 -15.14 -9.31
N ARG A 709 -7.72 -14.53 -8.13
CA ARG A 709 -7.23 -15.09 -6.87
C ARG A 709 -8.32 -15.86 -6.12
N ALA A 710 -7.90 -16.65 -5.13
CA ALA A 710 -8.81 -17.14 -4.10
C ALA A 710 -9.13 -16.01 -3.11
N LEU A 711 -10.36 -15.97 -2.58
CA LEU A 711 -10.73 -15.01 -1.54
C LEU A 711 -11.61 -15.69 -0.49
N LEU A 712 -11.33 -15.43 0.78
CA LEU A 712 -12.07 -16.01 1.91
C LEU A 712 -12.64 -14.90 2.79
N SER A 713 -13.83 -15.13 3.34
CA SER A 713 -14.37 -14.22 4.34
C SER A 713 -15.29 -14.91 5.32
N VAL A 714 -15.26 -14.43 6.56
CA VAL A 714 -16.19 -14.79 7.61
C VAL A 714 -17.01 -13.56 7.97
N ILE A 715 -18.32 -13.72 8.16
CA ILE A 715 -19.23 -12.60 8.40
C ILE A 715 -20.26 -12.93 9.46
N ASN A 716 -20.52 -11.97 10.33
CA ASN A 716 -21.49 -12.02 11.41
C ASN A 716 -22.54 -10.92 11.26
N PHE A 717 -23.81 -11.33 11.26
CA PHE A 717 -24.95 -10.41 11.19
C PHE A 717 -25.64 -10.22 12.55
N ASP A 718 -25.26 -11.00 13.57
CA ASP A 718 -25.89 -11.00 14.89
C ASP A 718 -25.29 -9.96 15.82
N TYR A 719 -26.16 -9.39 16.67
CA TYR A 719 -25.78 -8.36 17.64
C TYR A 719 -25.27 -8.92 18.97
N ASP A 720 -25.63 -10.16 19.31
CA ASP A 720 -25.49 -10.71 20.65
C ASP A 720 -24.65 -12.01 20.70
N SER A 721 -24.03 -12.38 19.57
CA SER A 721 -23.25 -13.61 19.42
C SER A 721 -21.99 -13.34 18.58
N SER A 722 -20.82 -13.69 19.10
CA SER A 722 -19.55 -13.82 18.38
C SER A 722 -19.34 -15.30 17.98
N ASN A 723 -18.26 -15.60 17.25
CA ASN A 723 -17.87 -16.98 16.95
C ASN A 723 -16.38 -17.04 16.57
N ILE A 724 -15.77 -18.20 16.72
CA ILE A 724 -14.41 -18.46 16.22
C ILE A 724 -14.51 -19.43 15.05
N PHE A 725 -13.98 -19.00 13.91
CA PHE A 725 -13.72 -19.90 12.78
C PHE A 725 -12.29 -20.38 12.87
N ASN A 726 -12.10 -21.69 12.91
CA ASN A 726 -10.78 -22.31 12.94
C ASN A 726 -10.48 -22.89 11.56
N PHE A 727 -9.26 -22.66 11.08
CA PHE A 727 -8.71 -23.21 9.85
C PHE A 727 -7.46 -23.99 10.22
N ASP A 728 -7.39 -25.23 9.77
CA ASP A 728 -6.20 -26.07 9.96
C ASP A 728 -5.34 -26.05 8.69
N GLU A 729 -5.99 -26.04 7.53
CA GLU A 729 -5.30 -26.02 6.25
C GLU A 729 -6.12 -25.25 5.21
N ILE A 730 -5.43 -24.41 4.44
CA ILE A 730 -5.95 -23.72 3.25
C ILE A 730 -4.99 -24.01 2.10
N ILE A 731 -5.50 -24.68 1.06
CA ILE A 731 -4.72 -25.05 -0.12
C ILE A 731 -5.41 -24.52 -1.36
N VAL A 732 -4.66 -23.83 -2.22
CA VAL A 732 -5.10 -23.49 -3.57
C VAL A 732 -4.16 -24.16 -4.57
N ASP A 733 -4.71 -25.02 -5.42
CA ASP A 733 -4.01 -25.67 -6.51
C ASP A 733 -4.29 -24.93 -7.82
N ASP A 734 -3.24 -24.61 -8.58
CA ASP A 734 -3.35 -24.15 -9.97
C ASP A 734 -3.41 -25.39 -10.86
N LEU A 735 -4.60 -25.73 -11.35
CA LEU A 735 -4.81 -26.93 -12.15
C LEU A 735 -4.12 -26.87 -13.52
N ASP A 736 -3.76 -25.68 -14.00
CA ASP A 736 -3.02 -25.48 -15.25
C ASP A 736 -1.52 -25.72 -15.06
N GLN A 737 -1.01 -25.54 -13.83
CA GLN A 737 0.38 -25.81 -13.45
C GLN A 737 0.54 -27.08 -12.61
N SER A 738 -0.57 -27.72 -12.22
CA SER A 738 -0.57 -28.85 -11.29
C SER A 738 0.34 -29.96 -11.80
N ILE A 739 1.26 -30.34 -10.93
CA ILE A 739 2.28 -31.36 -11.16
C ILE A 739 1.64 -32.73 -10.95
N ASN A 740 0.70 -33.09 -11.82
CA ASN A 740 -0.12 -34.30 -11.82
C ASN A 740 -0.95 -34.55 -10.54
N ASN A 741 -2.28 -34.54 -10.71
CA ASN A 741 -3.17 -35.51 -10.05
C ASN A 741 -3.61 -36.59 -11.05
#